data_AF-B8M9W1-F1
#
_entry.id   AF-B8M9W1-F1
#
_cell.length_a   1.000
_cell.length_b   1.000
_cell.length_c   1.000
_cell.angle_alpha   90.00
_cell.angle_beta   90.00
_cell.angle_gamma   90.00
#
_symmetry.space_group_name_H-M   'P 1'
#
loop_
_entity.id
_entity.type
_entity.pdbx_description
1 polymer ?
#
loop_
_entity_poly.entity_id
_entity_poly.type
_entity_poly.pdbx_seq_one_letter_code
_entity_poly.pdbx_strand_id
1 'polypeptide(L)'
;MDVAGQATVLDPSQSPQQLCEEAEILVYQLNHPTATDSITVVQDKLQQIQKLPQGWDVARYLLDQPDSGTKFFGALTFIVKINQSWPDLSDDTIQQLKSYLVSCYVTLIESQEKQLVTRKLSAALVAVFFNDQSWTHPIQDIAAFFWQRGLDASLKFDYEGTVVPALNEIQISGLLAFSITMAEDSVRNSSLVRKSSGDHPITESIEDAFCLCNYVLGALLKQYRTEGDVTDKTGFEVLNACQAWFNVRTSIYLRDRSESHHIQSTVNQLLLCMNIPSLSSHAIDILADMLNSEDRLLKEMHLEVILAYMQGDRGKELAQMLKDGDYDDDAMAFWNLIEAYSSPRRIDLITGVLGPSHAVLLTYLDVLFQGPGHPGVDDSISPRLLEWWTETADTLLEGVEQGLEEARQHLAKAVLNVYSRLKWPAENEFGTWTADERSEFYNFRRDTEDFLLSVYSTLGLELFDLFRQKAVSALDVGDWNELEAACFCLAQISEAVDGVEAALDHLNAVFTAEKFTRICFNSDQLPTKTRQTLVDMLGKYQSYFERNPNLLPKVLTFLFSSLNVGSCTNNASRSISFLCKSCRQALVSELPVFLKICSEFQQSQAVTVQSLERVVEGIAAVAEALPSKEAKAPYIEELLRPFFSQSVSAREDAQRGDIEAAHSRAQLALKCIAGIGRGLRADDSKVIDLESEEISSDDNSFWNTSPIQEQLRQCLLVYLDGFPLEHEIIEGICEVLKAGFTEKTGPFVFKPSITAHFLMAIPVGAAGASDVVMSTACSFLASYQRTPEKVQEETASLFIHVYWTFSLMLQYPENYDPEVANSGISFLTRSLPKYHEILFSLTSAPSVSTFRIAAPPPNMNMEVPVLQTILNFVSNALSGREPLPLRSAAQFWVGVLTLPSATNSTTNVSRAIQEYLPSLSHILMTQLSGTCARSDINHLCEVLKKIIFNFQGEARNHLAASLAGPNNTAGGGLSKEQERFLAMVLGARGGSATQEIVRTYWINCRGAGFAYQG
;
A
#
# COMPACT_ATOMS: atom_id res chain seq x y z
N MET A 1 -25.16 9.37 30.39
CA MET A 1 -26.42 10.12 30.17
C MET A 1 -26.88 9.81 28.76
N ASP A 2 -28.07 9.23 28.66
CA ASP A 2 -28.70 8.73 27.43
C ASP A 2 -28.87 9.79 26.35
N VAL A 3 -28.35 9.50 25.15
CA VAL A 3 -28.83 10.08 23.88
C VAL A 3 -28.98 8.93 22.88
N ALA A 4 -29.81 7.96 23.24
CA ALA A 4 -30.35 6.96 22.34
C ALA A 4 -31.84 7.26 22.15
N GLY A 5 -32.28 7.43 20.90
CA GLY A 5 -33.70 7.39 20.55
C GLY A 5 -34.33 8.72 20.17
N GLN A 6 -34.00 9.24 18.99
CA GLN A 6 -34.98 9.95 18.15
C GLN A 6 -34.91 9.43 16.72
N ALA A 7 -35.20 8.14 16.55
CA ALA A 7 -35.81 7.69 15.31
C ALA A 7 -37.25 8.21 15.33
N THR A 8 -37.52 9.24 14.54
CA THR A 8 -38.89 9.66 14.24
C THR A 8 -39.53 8.52 13.45
N VAL A 9 -40.31 7.69 14.15
CA VAL A 9 -41.14 6.65 13.53
C VAL A 9 -42.20 7.39 12.71
N LEU A 10 -42.08 7.32 11.38
CA LEU A 10 -43.15 7.72 10.47
C LEU A 10 -44.40 6.90 10.80
N ASP A 11 -45.51 7.59 11.01
CA ASP A 11 -46.79 7.00 11.41
C ASP A 11 -47.34 6.15 10.24
N PRO A 12 -47.57 4.83 10.40
CA PRO A 12 -48.04 3.94 9.33
C PRO A 12 -49.48 4.25 8.85
N SER A 13 -50.07 5.37 9.30
CA SER A 13 -51.40 5.87 8.94
C SER A 13 -51.40 7.02 7.92
N GLN A 14 -50.25 7.45 7.40
CA GLN A 14 -50.18 8.48 6.34
C GLN A 14 -50.76 7.95 5.01
N SER A 15 -51.59 8.77 4.36
CA SER A 15 -52.15 8.43 3.05
C SER A 15 -51.06 8.46 1.96
N PRO A 16 -51.14 7.62 0.89
CA PRO A 16 -50.14 7.59 -0.18
C PRO A 16 -49.86 8.96 -0.81
N GLN A 17 -50.88 9.82 -0.88
CA GLN A 17 -50.78 11.17 -1.43
C GLN A 17 -49.96 12.12 -0.54
N GLN A 18 -50.09 12.02 0.77
CA GLN A 18 -49.29 12.81 1.72
C GLN A 18 -47.81 12.42 1.67
N LEU A 19 -47.51 11.13 1.51
CA LEU A 19 -46.13 10.65 1.36
C LEU A 19 -45.49 11.12 0.05
N CYS A 20 -46.26 11.23 -1.03
CA CYS A 20 -45.80 11.76 -2.31
C CYS A 20 -45.41 13.24 -2.19
N GLU A 21 -46.29 14.06 -1.59
CA GLU A 21 -46.05 15.49 -1.36
C GLU A 21 -44.88 15.72 -0.38
N GLU A 22 -44.78 14.90 0.67
CA GLU A 22 -43.66 14.95 1.63
C GLU A 22 -42.32 14.61 0.96
N ALA A 23 -42.28 13.56 0.14
CA ALA A 23 -41.08 13.18 -0.59
C ALA A 23 -40.62 14.27 -1.58
N GLU A 24 -41.56 14.93 -2.28
CA GLU A 24 -41.24 16.03 -3.19
C GLU A 24 -40.61 17.23 -2.45
N ILE A 25 -41.19 17.62 -1.31
CA ILE A 25 -40.64 18.69 -0.46
C ILE A 25 -39.23 18.35 0.03
N LEU A 26 -39.02 17.11 0.50
CA LEU A 26 -37.72 16.67 1.00
C LEU A 26 -36.67 16.61 -0.12
N VAL A 27 -37.04 16.20 -1.33
CA VAL A 27 -36.13 16.23 -2.50
C VAL A 27 -35.78 17.66 -2.87
N TYR A 28 -36.74 18.58 -2.83
CA TYR A 28 -36.48 20.00 -3.07
C TYR A 28 -35.49 20.58 -2.04
N GLN A 29 -35.67 20.27 -0.76
CA GLN A 29 -34.77 20.67 0.34
C GLN A 29 -33.37 20.08 0.18
N LEU A 30 -33.26 18.83 -0.28
CA LEU A 30 -31.97 18.18 -0.52
C LEU A 30 -31.20 18.86 -1.66
N ASN A 31 -31.90 19.26 -2.73
CA ASN A 31 -31.30 19.94 -3.88
C ASN A 31 -31.03 21.44 -3.62
N HIS A 32 -31.67 22.03 -2.61
CA HIS A 32 -31.54 23.44 -2.24
C HIS A 32 -31.35 23.61 -0.72
N PRO A 33 -30.20 23.16 -0.17
CA PRO A 33 -29.98 23.18 1.27
C PRO A 33 -29.91 24.62 1.80
N THR A 34 -30.69 24.94 2.84
CA THR A 34 -30.53 26.20 3.59
C THR A 34 -29.57 26.00 4.77
N ALA A 35 -28.98 27.08 5.28
CA ALA A 35 -28.02 27.04 6.41
C ALA A 35 -28.59 26.42 7.71
N THR A 36 -29.91 26.22 7.79
CA THR A 36 -30.64 25.63 8.92
C THR A 36 -31.04 24.17 8.72
N ASP A 37 -30.90 23.61 7.51
CA ASP A 37 -31.33 22.24 7.22
C ASP A 37 -30.22 21.24 7.56
N SER A 38 -30.51 20.29 8.46
CA SER A 38 -29.62 19.14 8.65
C SER A 38 -29.80 18.17 7.49
N ILE A 39 -28.94 18.29 6.47
CA ILE A 39 -28.94 17.45 5.25
C ILE A 39 -29.00 15.96 5.60
N THR A 40 -28.34 15.54 6.67
CA THR A 40 -28.36 14.16 7.16
C THR A 40 -29.76 13.69 7.58
N VAL A 41 -30.54 14.55 8.23
CA VAL A 41 -31.92 14.24 8.65
C VAL A 41 -32.86 14.14 7.45
N VAL A 42 -32.70 15.03 6.46
CA VAL A 42 -33.48 14.98 5.21
C VAL A 42 -33.18 13.70 4.44
N GLN A 43 -31.90 13.35 4.32
CA GLN A 43 -31.45 12.12 3.68
C GLN A 43 -31.97 10.87 4.41
N ASP A 44 -31.91 10.83 5.74
CA ASP A 44 -32.41 9.70 6.54
C ASP A 44 -33.91 9.49 6.34
N LYS A 45 -34.70 10.58 6.35
CA LYS A 45 -36.14 10.52 6.09
C LYS A 45 -36.45 10.02 4.68
N LEU A 46 -35.76 10.55 3.68
CA LEU A 46 -35.90 10.10 2.30
C LEU A 46 -35.57 8.60 2.15
N GLN A 47 -34.49 8.12 2.80
CA GLN A 47 -34.16 6.69 2.80
C GLN A 47 -35.22 5.83 3.49
N GLN A 48 -35.87 6.33 4.55
CA GLN A 48 -36.97 5.63 5.20
C GLN A 48 -38.18 5.52 4.25
N ILE A 49 -38.56 6.62 3.60
CA ILE A 49 -39.67 6.64 2.64
C ILE A 49 -39.44 5.65 1.49
N GLN A 50 -38.22 5.61 0.94
CA GLN A 50 -37.87 4.68 -0.14
C GLN A 50 -38.03 3.19 0.22
N LYS A 51 -37.98 2.84 1.51
CA LYS A 51 -38.11 1.46 2.00
C LYS A 51 -39.57 1.07 2.29
N LEU A 52 -40.49 2.02 2.36
CA LEU A 52 -41.91 1.76 2.65
C LEU A 52 -42.59 0.98 1.51
N PRO A 53 -43.70 0.25 1.79
CA PRO A 53 -44.52 -0.38 0.75
C PRO A 53 -45.02 0.61 -0.31
N GLN A 54 -45.42 1.82 0.12
CA GLN A 54 -45.89 2.92 -0.73
C GLN A 54 -44.78 3.56 -1.58
N GLY A 55 -43.52 3.15 -1.40
CA GLY A 55 -42.39 3.67 -2.17
C GLY A 55 -42.52 3.47 -3.68
N TRP A 56 -43.30 2.47 -4.13
CA TRP A 56 -43.62 2.29 -5.57
C TRP A 56 -44.48 3.43 -6.13
N ASP A 57 -45.49 3.87 -5.37
CA ASP A 57 -46.38 4.97 -5.75
C ASP A 57 -45.64 6.31 -5.69
N VAL A 58 -44.81 6.50 -4.65
CA VAL A 58 -43.93 7.67 -4.51
C VAL A 58 -42.96 7.76 -5.68
N ALA A 59 -42.31 6.65 -6.06
CA ALA A 59 -41.39 6.64 -7.20
C ALA A 59 -42.07 7.06 -8.51
N ARG A 60 -43.27 6.54 -8.76
CA ARG A 60 -44.10 6.90 -9.93
C ARG A 60 -44.46 8.39 -9.91
N TYR A 61 -44.97 8.88 -8.79
CA TYR A 61 -45.35 10.27 -8.62
C TYR A 61 -44.19 11.23 -8.89
N LEU A 62 -43.01 10.95 -8.31
CA LEU A 62 -41.83 11.80 -8.47
C LEU A 62 -41.27 11.76 -9.90
N LEU A 63 -41.39 10.63 -10.59
CA LEU A 63 -40.95 10.51 -11.99
C LEU A 63 -41.84 11.28 -12.96
N ASP A 64 -43.12 11.46 -12.62
CA ASP A 64 -44.09 12.22 -13.43
C ASP A 64 -44.02 13.75 -13.19
N GLN A 65 -43.26 14.21 -12.19
CA GLN A 65 -43.09 15.65 -11.91
C GLN A 65 -42.21 16.35 -12.96
N PRO A 66 -42.37 17.66 -13.19
CA PRO A 66 -41.60 18.38 -14.21
C PRO A 66 -40.13 18.62 -13.84
N ASP A 67 -39.78 18.68 -12.55
CA ASP A 67 -38.43 18.97 -12.10
C ASP A 67 -37.46 17.78 -12.30
N SER A 68 -36.31 18.01 -12.94
CA SER A 68 -35.33 16.96 -13.22
C SER A 68 -34.74 16.32 -11.96
N GLY A 69 -34.59 17.08 -10.86
CA GLY A 69 -34.09 16.57 -9.58
C GLY A 69 -35.09 15.61 -8.93
N THR A 70 -36.37 15.95 -8.98
CA THR A 70 -37.48 15.09 -8.55
C THR A 70 -37.57 13.82 -9.41
N LYS A 71 -37.48 13.93 -10.73
CA LYS A 71 -37.44 12.77 -11.65
C LYS A 71 -36.27 11.82 -11.34
N PHE A 72 -35.08 12.37 -11.09
CA PHE A 72 -33.90 11.58 -10.70
C PHE A 72 -34.16 10.78 -9.41
N PHE A 73 -34.78 11.41 -8.41
CA PHE A 73 -35.10 10.74 -7.16
C PHE A 73 -36.20 9.69 -7.32
N GLY A 74 -37.18 9.92 -8.20
CA GLY A 74 -38.16 8.91 -8.61
C GLY A 74 -37.48 7.66 -9.17
N ALA A 75 -36.57 7.82 -10.14
CA ALA A 75 -35.78 6.72 -10.71
C ALA A 75 -34.90 6.01 -9.66
N LEU A 76 -34.26 6.77 -8.75
CA LEU A 76 -33.51 6.20 -7.62
C LEU A 76 -34.39 5.35 -6.70
N THR A 77 -35.60 5.84 -6.40
CA THR A 77 -36.55 5.13 -5.53
C THR A 77 -37.00 3.82 -6.18
N PHE A 78 -37.24 3.80 -7.50
CA PHE A 78 -37.49 2.57 -8.24
C PHE A 78 -36.34 1.55 -8.08
N ILE A 79 -35.08 1.97 -8.20
CA ILE A 79 -33.92 1.07 -8.01
C ILE A 79 -33.94 0.44 -6.60
N VAL A 80 -34.18 1.24 -5.56
CA VAL A 80 -34.26 0.74 -4.17
C VAL A 80 -35.39 -0.27 -4.01
N LYS A 81 -36.57 0.03 -4.56
CA LYS A 81 -37.74 -0.84 -4.47
C LYS A 81 -37.57 -2.14 -5.26
N ILE A 82 -36.98 -2.08 -6.45
CA ILE A 82 -36.62 -3.26 -7.24
C ILE A 82 -35.68 -4.16 -6.43
N ASN A 83 -34.60 -3.61 -5.86
CA ASN A 83 -33.63 -4.46 -5.14
C ASN A 83 -34.15 -5.05 -3.82
N GLN A 84 -35.12 -4.41 -3.16
CA GLN A 84 -35.61 -4.85 -1.84
C GLN A 84 -36.93 -5.63 -1.87
N SER A 85 -37.84 -5.28 -2.77
CA SER A 85 -39.23 -5.77 -2.77
C SER A 85 -39.61 -6.49 -4.07
N TRP A 86 -38.65 -6.87 -4.92
CA TRP A 86 -38.92 -7.65 -6.13
C TRP A 86 -39.70 -8.95 -5.90
N PRO A 87 -39.37 -9.78 -4.88
CA PRO A 87 -40.07 -11.06 -4.67
C PRO A 87 -41.56 -10.92 -4.33
N ASP A 88 -42.00 -9.71 -3.95
CA ASP A 88 -43.38 -9.42 -3.56
C ASP A 88 -44.29 -9.10 -4.77
N LEU A 89 -43.73 -8.96 -5.98
CA LEU A 89 -44.46 -8.59 -7.18
C LEU A 89 -44.98 -9.81 -7.95
N SER A 90 -46.20 -9.71 -8.51
CA SER A 90 -46.73 -10.70 -9.45
C SER A 90 -46.18 -10.50 -10.86
N ASP A 91 -46.14 -11.55 -11.69
CA ASP A 91 -45.67 -11.49 -13.08
C ASP A 91 -46.41 -10.41 -13.91
N ASP A 92 -47.72 -10.25 -13.70
CA ASP A 92 -48.53 -9.22 -14.37
C ASP A 92 -48.08 -7.79 -13.94
N THR A 93 -47.80 -7.60 -12.65
CA THR A 93 -47.30 -6.32 -12.13
C THR A 93 -45.90 -6.01 -12.66
N ILE A 94 -45.04 -7.03 -12.81
CA ILE A 94 -43.70 -6.90 -13.39
C ILE A 94 -43.80 -6.43 -14.85
N GLN A 95 -44.68 -7.02 -15.67
CA GLN A 95 -44.87 -6.61 -17.06
C GLN A 95 -45.43 -5.19 -17.18
N GLN A 96 -46.36 -4.80 -16.31
CA GLN A 96 -46.88 -3.42 -16.25
C GLN A 96 -45.80 -2.41 -15.85
N LEU A 97 -44.98 -2.74 -14.84
CA LEU A 97 -43.86 -1.91 -14.39
C LEU A 97 -42.82 -1.73 -15.50
N LYS A 98 -42.42 -2.82 -16.15
CA LYS A 98 -41.49 -2.80 -17.30
C LYS A 98 -42.02 -1.88 -18.40
N SER A 99 -43.27 -2.07 -18.82
CA SER A 99 -43.90 -1.27 -19.88
C SER A 99 -43.97 0.22 -19.52
N TYR A 100 -44.31 0.54 -18.26
CA TYR A 100 -44.32 1.91 -17.75
C TYR A 100 -42.93 2.55 -17.80
N LEU A 101 -41.91 1.90 -17.23
CA LEU A 101 -40.55 2.46 -17.18
C LEU A 101 -39.93 2.63 -18.58
N VAL A 102 -40.19 1.69 -19.50
CA VAL A 102 -39.75 1.81 -20.91
C VAL A 102 -40.45 2.98 -21.60
N SER A 103 -41.77 3.13 -21.41
CA SER A 103 -42.52 4.27 -21.96
C SER A 103 -42.03 5.61 -21.41
N CYS A 104 -41.74 5.68 -20.11
CA CYS A 104 -41.13 6.86 -19.49
C CYS A 104 -39.76 7.16 -20.11
N TYR A 105 -38.90 6.13 -20.26
CA TYR A 105 -37.58 6.30 -20.85
C TYR A 105 -37.63 6.86 -22.27
N VAL A 106 -38.46 6.27 -23.13
CA VAL A 106 -38.67 6.74 -24.51
C VAL A 106 -39.15 8.19 -24.52
N THR A 107 -40.10 8.54 -23.65
CA THR A 107 -40.62 9.91 -23.54
C THR A 107 -39.54 10.89 -23.08
N LEU A 108 -38.69 10.52 -22.12
CA LEU A 108 -37.60 11.37 -21.64
C LEU A 108 -36.51 11.59 -22.71
N ILE A 109 -36.23 10.57 -23.52
CA ILE A 109 -35.28 10.69 -24.66
C ILE A 109 -35.86 11.60 -25.74
N GLU A 110 -37.11 11.41 -26.15
CA GLU A 110 -37.76 12.24 -27.18
C GLU A 110 -37.95 13.69 -26.75
N SER A 111 -38.14 13.94 -25.44
CA SER A 111 -38.20 15.28 -24.87
C SER A 111 -36.83 15.90 -24.57
N GLN A 112 -35.73 15.19 -24.83
CA GLN A 112 -34.35 15.62 -24.57
C GLN A 112 -34.12 16.05 -23.11
N GLU A 113 -34.63 15.26 -22.16
CA GLU A 113 -34.39 15.48 -20.73
C GLU A 113 -32.89 15.39 -20.37
N LYS A 114 -32.50 15.95 -19.22
CA LYS A 114 -31.10 15.93 -18.75
C LYS A 114 -30.55 14.50 -18.64
N GLN A 115 -29.31 14.30 -19.13
CA GLN A 115 -28.60 13.01 -19.15
C GLN A 115 -28.54 12.31 -17.78
N LEU A 116 -28.43 13.07 -16.69
CA LEU A 116 -28.43 12.53 -15.33
C LEU A 116 -29.71 11.71 -15.03
N VAL A 117 -30.87 12.21 -15.48
CA VAL A 117 -32.18 11.57 -15.24
C VAL A 117 -32.33 10.34 -16.13
N THR A 118 -32.00 10.46 -17.42
CA THR A 118 -32.12 9.35 -18.38
C THR A 118 -31.15 8.21 -18.04
N ARG A 119 -29.92 8.51 -17.60
CA ARG A 119 -28.96 7.50 -17.09
C ARG A 119 -29.47 6.82 -15.82
N LYS A 120 -30.09 7.58 -14.90
CA LYS A 120 -30.64 7.00 -13.66
C LYS A 120 -31.84 6.10 -13.93
N LEU A 121 -32.72 6.49 -14.86
CA LEU A 121 -33.84 5.65 -15.29
C LEU A 121 -33.37 4.42 -16.07
N SER A 122 -32.30 4.55 -16.87
CA SER A 122 -31.64 3.40 -17.51
C SER A 122 -31.15 2.40 -16.46
N ALA A 123 -30.50 2.87 -15.38
CA ALA A 123 -30.10 1.99 -14.27
C ALA A 123 -31.28 1.32 -13.57
N ALA A 124 -32.45 1.99 -13.47
CA ALA A 124 -33.67 1.36 -12.96
C ALA A 124 -34.17 0.24 -13.89
N LEU A 125 -34.18 0.47 -15.21
CA LEU A 125 -34.51 -0.55 -16.20
C LEU A 125 -33.52 -1.73 -16.20
N VAL A 126 -32.23 -1.46 -16.00
CA VAL A 126 -31.20 -2.50 -15.87
C VAL A 126 -31.39 -3.30 -14.57
N ALA A 127 -31.77 -2.65 -13.47
CA ALA A 127 -32.15 -3.35 -12.24
C ALA A 127 -33.36 -4.28 -12.46
N VAL A 128 -34.37 -3.84 -13.23
CA VAL A 128 -35.48 -4.72 -13.66
C VAL A 128 -34.94 -5.91 -14.44
N PHE A 129 -34.07 -5.70 -15.43
CA PHE A 129 -33.48 -6.77 -16.24
C PHE A 129 -32.73 -7.83 -15.41
N PHE A 130 -31.94 -7.44 -14.41
CA PHE A 130 -31.23 -8.42 -13.57
C PHE A 130 -32.15 -9.25 -12.68
N ASN A 131 -33.30 -8.70 -12.31
CA ASN A 131 -34.27 -9.39 -11.46
C ASN A 131 -35.31 -10.20 -12.26
N ASP A 132 -35.70 -9.74 -13.46
CA ASP A 132 -36.61 -10.43 -14.38
C ASP A 132 -35.88 -11.46 -15.25
N GLN A 133 -35.99 -12.73 -14.88
CA GLN A 133 -35.37 -13.83 -15.63
C GLN A 133 -35.96 -14.03 -17.03
N SER A 134 -37.15 -13.50 -17.31
CA SER A 134 -37.84 -13.65 -18.61
C SER A 134 -37.38 -12.62 -19.65
N TRP A 135 -36.77 -11.51 -19.21
CA TRP A 135 -36.38 -10.44 -20.11
C TRP A 135 -34.98 -10.68 -20.66
N THR A 136 -34.86 -11.00 -21.96
CA THR A 136 -33.58 -11.39 -22.55
C THR A 136 -33.02 -10.43 -23.59
N HIS A 137 -33.88 -9.69 -24.31
CA HIS A 137 -33.50 -8.72 -25.35
C HIS A 137 -33.95 -7.27 -25.04
N PRO A 138 -33.49 -6.65 -23.94
CA PRO A 138 -33.90 -5.30 -23.55
C PRO A 138 -33.55 -4.22 -24.55
N ILE A 139 -32.43 -4.36 -25.26
CA ILE A 139 -32.00 -3.40 -26.29
C ILE A 139 -32.96 -3.46 -27.49
N GLN A 140 -33.30 -4.66 -27.96
CA GLN A 140 -34.27 -4.81 -29.05
C GLN A 140 -35.66 -4.32 -28.65
N ASP A 141 -36.11 -4.66 -27.44
CA ASP A 141 -37.42 -4.23 -26.93
C ASP A 141 -37.51 -2.70 -26.90
N ILE A 142 -36.53 -2.01 -26.32
CA ILE A 142 -36.53 -0.53 -26.26
C ILE A 142 -36.47 0.08 -27.66
N ALA A 143 -35.68 -0.49 -28.57
CA ALA A 143 -35.63 -0.05 -29.97
C ALA A 143 -36.99 -0.19 -30.68
N ALA A 144 -37.70 -1.30 -30.46
CA ALA A 144 -39.03 -1.50 -31.00
C ALA A 144 -40.03 -0.48 -30.45
N PHE A 145 -39.93 -0.11 -29.16
CA PHE A 145 -40.75 0.94 -28.57
C PHE A 145 -40.47 2.34 -29.17
N PHE A 146 -39.23 2.65 -29.54
CA PHE A 146 -38.90 3.87 -30.30
C PHE A 146 -39.50 3.85 -31.72
N TRP A 147 -39.48 2.70 -32.38
CA TRP A 147 -39.99 2.54 -33.75
C TRP A 147 -41.52 2.55 -33.82
N GLN A 148 -42.20 1.81 -32.95
CA GLN A 148 -43.65 1.71 -32.90
C GLN A 148 -44.12 1.55 -31.45
N ARG A 149 -44.72 2.63 -30.90
CA ARG A 149 -45.18 2.69 -29.51
C ARG A 149 -46.16 1.55 -29.19
N GLY A 150 -45.79 0.67 -28.25
CA GLY A 150 -46.69 -0.32 -27.66
C GLY A 150 -46.85 -1.65 -28.40
N LEU A 151 -45.79 -2.20 -28.98
CA LEU A 151 -45.80 -3.57 -29.50
C LEU A 151 -45.78 -4.61 -28.36
N ASP A 152 -46.59 -5.66 -28.50
CA ASP A 152 -46.50 -6.86 -27.66
C ASP A 152 -45.12 -7.50 -27.84
N ALA A 153 -44.43 -7.81 -26.74
CA ALA A 153 -43.11 -8.47 -26.69
C ALA A 153 -43.07 -9.87 -27.34
N SER A 154 -44.17 -10.33 -27.96
CA SER A 154 -44.31 -11.63 -28.60
C SER A 154 -44.15 -11.60 -30.13
N LEU A 155 -44.08 -10.42 -30.76
CA LEU A 155 -43.88 -10.27 -32.20
C LEU A 155 -42.38 -10.26 -32.52
N LYS A 156 -41.90 -11.26 -33.25
CA LYS A 156 -40.53 -11.25 -33.82
C LYS A 156 -40.45 -10.21 -34.93
N PHE A 157 -39.67 -9.16 -34.71
CA PHE A 157 -39.34 -8.14 -35.70
C PHE A 157 -37.88 -8.28 -36.14
N ASP A 158 -37.59 -7.78 -37.34
CA ASP A 158 -36.22 -7.71 -37.86
C ASP A 158 -35.51 -6.48 -37.28
N TYR A 159 -34.74 -6.72 -36.21
CA TYR A 159 -34.02 -5.69 -35.48
C TYR A 159 -33.00 -4.95 -36.37
N GLU A 160 -32.14 -5.70 -37.07
CA GLU A 160 -31.04 -5.16 -37.89
C GLU A 160 -31.56 -4.50 -39.18
N GLY A 161 -32.45 -5.16 -39.92
CA GLY A 161 -32.84 -4.72 -41.26
C GLY A 161 -34.01 -3.74 -41.31
N THR A 162 -34.83 -3.67 -40.25
CA THR A 162 -36.07 -2.86 -40.27
C THR A 162 -36.14 -1.86 -39.12
N VAL A 163 -35.89 -2.26 -37.87
CA VAL A 163 -36.10 -1.39 -36.70
C VAL A 163 -35.00 -0.34 -36.58
N VAL A 164 -33.74 -0.76 -36.44
CA VAL A 164 -32.61 0.17 -36.26
C VAL A 164 -32.51 1.20 -37.41
N PRO A 165 -32.68 0.82 -38.70
CA PRO A 165 -32.63 1.79 -39.80
C PRO A 165 -33.76 2.81 -39.83
N ALA A 166 -34.88 2.54 -39.14
CA ALA A 166 -36.03 3.44 -39.09
C ALA A 166 -35.93 4.48 -37.95
N LEU A 167 -34.96 4.34 -37.04
CA LEU A 167 -34.77 5.25 -35.91
C LEU A 167 -34.07 6.55 -36.35
N ASN A 168 -34.45 7.66 -35.74
CA ASN A 168 -33.74 8.94 -35.91
C ASN A 168 -32.53 9.06 -34.96
N GLU A 169 -31.72 10.10 -35.16
CA GLU A 169 -30.49 10.34 -34.39
C GLU A 169 -30.71 10.41 -32.86
N ILE A 170 -31.78 11.07 -32.40
CA ILE A 170 -32.11 11.20 -30.97
C ILE A 170 -32.45 9.82 -30.38
N GLN A 171 -33.20 9.02 -31.13
CA GLN A 171 -33.59 7.66 -30.73
C GLN A 171 -32.39 6.72 -30.71
N ILE A 172 -31.49 6.80 -31.69
CA ILE A 172 -30.23 6.03 -31.71
C ILE A 172 -29.34 6.43 -30.53
N SER A 173 -29.18 7.73 -30.27
CA SER A 173 -28.42 8.27 -29.13
C SER A 173 -28.96 7.76 -27.79
N GLY A 174 -30.29 7.79 -27.60
CA GLY A 174 -30.93 7.22 -26.42
C GLY A 174 -30.71 5.71 -26.29
N LEU A 175 -30.81 4.97 -27.39
CA LEU A 175 -30.60 3.52 -27.36
C LEU A 175 -29.13 3.16 -27.03
N LEU A 176 -28.16 3.89 -27.56
CA LEU A 176 -26.75 3.77 -27.20
C LEU A 176 -26.50 4.10 -25.73
N ALA A 177 -27.09 5.17 -25.20
CA ALA A 177 -26.97 5.55 -23.79
C ALA A 177 -27.52 4.49 -22.83
N PHE A 178 -28.66 3.87 -23.17
CA PHE A 178 -29.17 2.71 -22.45
C PHE A 178 -28.20 1.53 -22.51
N SER A 179 -27.71 1.21 -23.71
CA SER A 179 -26.76 0.12 -23.97
C SER A 179 -25.48 0.26 -23.13
N ILE A 180 -24.90 1.46 -23.06
CA ILE A 180 -23.72 1.77 -22.23
C ILE A 180 -24.03 1.54 -20.75
N THR A 181 -25.15 2.07 -20.25
CA THR A 181 -25.53 1.91 -18.84
C THR A 181 -25.69 0.43 -18.47
N MET A 182 -26.26 -0.35 -19.37
CA MET A 182 -26.44 -1.78 -19.21
C MET A 182 -25.10 -2.54 -19.15
N ALA A 183 -24.15 -2.18 -20.02
CA ALA A 183 -22.82 -2.75 -20.02
C ALA A 183 -22.07 -2.46 -18.70
N GLU A 184 -22.03 -1.20 -18.26
CA GLU A 184 -21.37 -0.79 -17.02
C GLU A 184 -21.94 -1.51 -15.77
N ASP A 185 -23.27 -1.60 -15.67
CA ASP A 185 -23.92 -2.31 -14.57
C ASP A 185 -23.71 -3.83 -14.62
N SER A 186 -23.50 -4.41 -15.80
CA SER A 186 -23.18 -5.83 -15.95
C SER A 186 -21.80 -6.16 -15.40
N VAL A 187 -20.80 -5.30 -15.63
CA VAL A 187 -19.46 -5.48 -15.05
C VAL A 187 -19.51 -5.41 -13.51
N ARG A 188 -20.30 -4.48 -12.95
CA ARG A 188 -20.54 -4.38 -11.49
C ARG A 188 -21.18 -5.64 -10.90
N ASN A 189 -21.93 -6.39 -11.70
CA ASN A 189 -22.69 -7.58 -11.28
C ASN A 189 -22.14 -8.89 -11.90
N SER A 190 -20.85 -8.96 -12.18
CA SER A 190 -20.21 -10.06 -12.94
C SER A 190 -20.42 -11.47 -12.37
N SER A 191 -20.69 -11.61 -11.07
CA SER A 191 -20.94 -12.90 -10.42
C SER A 191 -22.38 -13.42 -10.56
N LEU A 192 -23.29 -12.66 -11.17
CA LEU A 192 -24.66 -13.09 -11.35
C LEU A 192 -24.77 -14.22 -12.37
N VAL A 193 -25.60 -15.20 -12.05
CA VAL A 193 -25.84 -16.37 -12.90
C VAL A 193 -27.34 -16.64 -12.98
N ARG A 194 -27.86 -16.85 -14.20
CA ARG A 194 -29.25 -17.30 -14.40
C ARG A 194 -29.41 -18.73 -13.91
N LYS A 195 -30.44 -18.96 -13.08
CA LYS A 195 -30.74 -20.29 -12.54
C LYS A 195 -31.10 -21.32 -13.62
N SER A 196 -31.59 -20.87 -14.77
CA SER A 196 -32.06 -21.70 -15.88
C SER A 196 -30.94 -22.18 -16.80
N SER A 197 -30.00 -21.30 -17.16
CA SER A 197 -28.93 -21.59 -18.13
C SER A 197 -27.56 -21.80 -17.50
N GLY A 198 -27.32 -21.32 -16.28
CA GLY A 198 -25.97 -21.29 -15.70
C GLY A 198 -25.06 -20.20 -16.28
N ASP A 199 -25.59 -19.35 -17.17
CA ASP A 199 -24.87 -18.25 -17.82
C ASP A 199 -25.22 -16.89 -17.21
N HIS A 200 -24.37 -15.88 -17.45
CA HIS A 200 -24.66 -14.51 -17.06
C HIS A 200 -25.90 -13.96 -17.81
N PRO A 201 -26.80 -13.19 -17.16
CA PRO A 201 -28.02 -12.69 -17.79
C PRO A 201 -27.81 -11.90 -19.08
N ILE A 202 -26.67 -11.21 -19.21
CA ILE A 202 -26.33 -10.33 -20.35
C ILE A 202 -26.01 -11.05 -21.66
N THR A 203 -25.89 -12.39 -21.63
CA THR A 203 -25.33 -13.16 -22.75
C THR A 203 -26.04 -12.90 -24.09
N GLU A 204 -27.37 -12.80 -24.08
CA GLU A 204 -28.16 -12.55 -25.29
C GLU A 204 -28.10 -11.08 -25.74
N SER A 205 -27.96 -10.14 -24.80
CA SER A 205 -27.92 -8.71 -25.08
C SER A 205 -26.61 -8.21 -25.71
N ILE A 206 -25.54 -9.00 -25.62
CA ILE A 206 -24.24 -8.69 -26.27
C ILE A 206 -24.41 -8.63 -27.78
N GLU A 207 -25.15 -9.59 -28.35
CA GLU A 207 -25.36 -9.65 -29.79
C GLU A 207 -26.17 -8.43 -30.27
N ASP A 208 -27.20 -8.06 -29.52
CA ASP A 208 -28.04 -6.90 -29.80
C ASP A 208 -27.22 -5.61 -29.77
N ALA A 209 -26.35 -5.47 -28.77
CA ALA A 209 -25.48 -4.31 -28.62
C ALA A 209 -24.46 -4.17 -29.75
N PHE A 210 -23.77 -5.24 -30.12
CA PHE A 210 -22.80 -5.20 -31.23
C PHE A 210 -23.49 -5.04 -32.58
N CYS A 211 -24.70 -5.56 -32.77
CA CYS A 211 -25.53 -5.26 -33.94
C CYS A 211 -25.81 -3.75 -34.06
N LEU A 212 -26.24 -3.11 -32.96
CA LEU A 212 -26.44 -1.66 -32.91
C LEU A 212 -25.17 -0.88 -33.23
N CYS A 213 -24.05 -1.23 -32.58
CA CYS A 213 -22.77 -0.56 -32.77
C CYS A 213 -22.29 -0.68 -34.23
N ASN A 214 -22.35 -1.88 -34.80
CA ASN A 214 -21.96 -2.16 -36.18
C ASN A 214 -22.81 -1.39 -37.21
N TYR A 215 -24.12 -1.24 -36.97
CA TYR A 215 -24.98 -0.45 -37.84
C TYR A 215 -24.59 1.04 -37.81
N VAL A 216 -24.46 1.60 -36.60
CA VAL A 216 -24.17 3.03 -36.43
C VAL A 216 -22.78 3.40 -36.96
N LEU A 217 -21.75 2.60 -36.64
CA LEU A 217 -20.41 2.78 -37.20
C LEU A 217 -20.40 2.64 -38.73
N GLY A 218 -21.12 1.65 -39.29
CA GLY A 218 -21.25 1.49 -40.73
C GLY A 218 -21.92 2.69 -41.42
N ALA A 219 -22.95 3.26 -40.80
CA ALA A 219 -23.62 4.47 -41.28
C ALA A 219 -22.69 5.69 -41.24
N LEU A 220 -21.96 5.88 -40.13
CA LEU A 220 -20.97 6.95 -39.97
C LEU A 220 -19.83 6.86 -41.00
N LEU A 221 -19.28 5.66 -41.21
CA LEU A 221 -18.23 5.44 -42.21
C LEU A 221 -18.71 5.71 -43.64
N LYS A 222 -19.98 5.41 -43.94
CA LYS A 222 -20.60 5.73 -45.23
C LYS A 222 -20.80 7.24 -45.40
N GLN A 223 -21.23 7.93 -44.34
CA GLN A 223 -21.36 9.38 -44.31
C GLN A 223 -20.00 10.04 -44.58
N TYR A 224 -18.96 9.62 -43.86
CA TYR A 224 -17.60 10.13 -44.03
C TYR A 224 -17.09 9.97 -45.48
N ARG A 225 -17.33 8.80 -46.11
CA ARG A 225 -16.94 8.56 -47.51
C ARG A 225 -17.68 9.44 -48.51
N THR A 226 -18.88 9.92 -48.17
CA THR A 226 -19.74 10.67 -49.08
C THR A 226 -19.59 12.19 -48.88
N GLU A 227 -19.49 12.62 -47.62
CA GLU A 227 -19.54 14.03 -47.21
C GLU A 227 -18.17 14.56 -46.75
N GLY A 228 -17.24 13.68 -46.37
CA GLY A 228 -15.93 14.04 -45.82
C GLY A 228 -15.96 14.43 -44.33
N ASP A 229 -17.12 14.34 -43.69
CA ASP A 229 -17.37 14.72 -42.30
C ASP A 229 -18.30 13.69 -41.61
N VAL A 230 -18.34 13.68 -40.28
CA VAL A 230 -19.18 12.78 -39.47
C VAL A 230 -19.94 13.53 -38.40
N THR A 231 -21.07 12.98 -37.96
CA THR A 231 -21.77 13.49 -36.78
C THR A 231 -21.01 13.11 -35.50
N ASP A 232 -20.13 14.00 -35.04
CA ASP A 232 -19.22 13.78 -33.91
C ASP A 232 -19.93 13.20 -32.66
N LYS A 233 -21.08 13.76 -32.27
CA LYS A 233 -21.83 13.30 -31.08
C LYS A 233 -22.19 11.82 -31.18
N THR A 234 -22.77 11.39 -32.31
CA THR A 234 -23.14 9.99 -32.52
C THR A 234 -21.91 9.10 -32.65
N GLY A 235 -20.81 9.62 -33.23
CA GLY A 235 -19.50 8.96 -33.27
C GLY A 235 -18.95 8.63 -31.88
N PHE A 236 -18.89 9.62 -30.99
CA PHE A 236 -18.43 9.40 -29.62
C PHE A 236 -19.33 8.44 -28.84
N GLU A 237 -20.65 8.57 -28.98
CA GLU A 237 -21.61 7.69 -28.29
C GLU A 237 -21.48 6.22 -28.72
N VAL A 238 -21.28 5.94 -30.01
CA VAL A 238 -21.09 4.55 -30.48
C VAL A 238 -19.73 3.99 -30.08
N LEU A 239 -18.67 4.80 -30.07
CA LEU A 239 -17.35 4.36 -29.59
C LEU A 239 -17.37 4.05 -28.09
N ASN A 240 -18.02 4.88 -27.27
CA ASN A 240 -18.24 4.62 -25.85
C ASN A 240 -19.05 3.33 -25.62
N ALA A 241 -20.06 3.07 -26.46
CA ALA A 241 -20.79 1.81 -26.41
C ALA A 241 -19.88 0.62 -26.75
N CYS A 242 -19.07 0.71 -27.81
CA CYS A 242 -18.10 -0.34 -28.15
C CYS A 242 -17.16 -0.64 -26.99
N GLN A 243 -16.53 0.39 -26.40
CA GLN A 243 -15.62 0.24 -25.26
C GLN A 243 -16.29 -0.45 -24.07
N ALA A 244 -17.50 -0.01 -23.71
CA ALA A 244 -18.25 -0.60 -22.60
C ALA A 244 -18.55 -2.09 -22.82
N TRP A 245 -18.90 -2.49 -24.05
CA TRP A 245 -19.19 -3.89 -24.38
C TRP A 245 -17.95 -4.79 -24.54
N PHE A 246 -16.83 -4.24 -25.01
CA PHE A 246 -15.55 -4.96 -24.95
C PHE A 246 -15.13 -5.20 -23.49
N ASN A 247 -15.32 -4.23 -22.61
CA ASN A 247 -15.08 -4.39 -21.16
C ASN A 247 -15.95 -5.49 -20.54
N VAL A 248 -17.24 -5.54 -20.87
CA VAL A 248 -18.14 -6.63 -20.42
C VAL A 248 -17.61 -8.01 -20.81
N ARG A 249 -17.14 -8.17 -22.06
CA ARG A 249 -16.60 -9.44 -22.56
C ARG A 249 -15.32 -9.85 -21.82
N THR A 250 -14.51 -8.89 -21.42
CA THR A 250 -13.29 -9.12 -20.64
C THR A 250 -13.59 -9.46 -19.18
N SER A 251 -14.49 -8.72 -18.52
CA SER A 251 -14.75 -8.88 -17.08
C SER A 251 -15.66 -10.05 -16.74
N ILE A 252 -16.60 -10.40 -17.61
CA ILE A 252 -17.52 -11.53 -17.45
C ILE A 252 -16.97 -12.63 -18.36
N TYR A 253 -16.63 -13.82 -17.82
CA TYR A 253 -15.94 -14.94 -18.50
C TYR A 253 -16.58 -15.41 -19.83
N LEU A 254 -16.56 -14.55 -20.85
CA LEU A 254 -17.22 -14.70 -22.13
C LEU A 254 -16.21 -14.75 -23.28
N ARG A 255 -14.90 -14.61 -22.97
CA ARG A 255 -13.77 -14.74 -23.90
C ARG A 255 -13.77 -16.07 -24.68
N ASP A 256 -14.33 -17.14 -24.11
CA ASP A 256 -14.37 -18.48 -24.70
C ASP A 256 -15.60 -18.78 -25.58
N ARG A 257 -16.55 -17.84 -25.74
CA ARG A 257 -17.73 -18.03 -26.60
C ARG A 257 -17.44 -17.73 -28.07
N SER A 258 -18.16 -18.43 -28.95
CA SER A 258 -18.10 -18.28 -30.41
C SER A 258 -18.31 -16.82 -30.83
N GLU A 259 -17.38 -16.31 -31.63
CA GLU A 259 -17.42 -14.96 -32.17
C GLU A 259 -18.62 -14.77 -33.09
N SER A 260 -19.47 -13.78 -32.82
CA SER A 260 -20.49 -13.36 -33.77
C SER A 260 -19.90 -12.51 -34.89
N HIS A 261 -20.54 -12.59 -36.07
CA HIS A 261 -20.27 -11.73 -37.21
C HIS A 261 -20.33 -10.24 -36.86
N HIS A 262 -21.29 -9.79 -36.03
CA HIS A 262 -21.42 -8.38 -35.64
C HIS A 262 -20.22 -7.89 -34.83
N ILE A 263 -19.68 -8.71 -33.94
CA ILE A 263 -18.53 -8.36 -33.10
C ILE A 263 -17.30 -8.16 -33.99
N GLN A 264 -17.01 -9.13 -34.86
CA GLN A 264 -15.87 -9.04 -35.79
C GLN A 264 -16.03 -7.89 -36.79
N SER A 265 -17.24 -7.63 -37.28
CA SER A 265 -17.52 -6.49 -38.16
C SER A 265 -17.32 -5.15 -37.44
N THR A 266 -17.72 -5.05 -36.17
CA THR A 266 -17.50 -3.86 -35.33
C THR A 266 -16.00 -3.57 -35.17
N VAL A 267 -15.18 -4.59 -34.89
CA VAL A 267 -13.70 -4.43 -34.80
C VAL A 267 -13.12 -3.93 -36.14
N ASN A 268 -13.56 -4.49 -37.27
CA ASN A 268 -13.12 -4.02 -38.59
C ASN A 268 -13.51 -2.57 -38.87
N GLN A 269 -14.71 -2.15 -38.45
CA GLN A 269 -15.16 -0.76 -38.61
C GLN A 269 -14.42 0.19 -37.67
N LEU A 270 -14.11 -0.23 -36.44
CA LEU A 270 -13.31 0.51 -35.47
C LEU A 270 -11.92 0.84 -36.05
N LEU A 271 -11.26 -0.13 -36.69
CA LEU A 271 -9.97 0.10 -37.37
C LEU A 271 -10.04 1.17 -38.45
N LEU A 272 -11.16 1.26 -39.17
CA LEU A 272 -11.35 2.31 -40.18
C LEU A 272 -11.54 3.69 -39.54
N CYS A 273 -12.08 3.77 -38.33
CA CYS A 273 -12.29 5.02 -37.60
C CYS A 273 -10.99 5.70 -37.18
N MET A 274 -9.86 4.97 -37.08
CA MET A 274 -8.53 5.57 -36.85
C MET A 274 -8.11 6.59 -37.93
N ASN A 275 -8.73 6.52 -39.12
CA ASN A 275 -8.45 7.46 -40.21
C ASN A 275 -9.40 8.66 -40.24
N ILE A 276 -10.35 8.77 -39.31
CA ILE A 276 -11.29 9.89 -39.21
C ILE A 276 -10.74 10.87 -38.17
N PRO A 277 -10.33 12.10 -38.54
CA PRO A 277 -9.65 13.01 -37.61
C PRO A 277 -10.41 13.29 -36.30
N SER A 278 -11.74 13.49 -36.34
CA SER A 278 -12.51 13.79 -35.12
C SER A 278 -12.71 12.60 -34.18
N LEU A 279 -12.54 11.37 -34.66
CA LEU A 279 -12.76 10.13 -33.91
C LEU A 279 -11.47 9.33 -33.65
N SER A 280 -10.34 9.77 -34.23
CA SER A 280 -9.07 9.04 -34.26
C SER A 280 -8.58 8.69 -32.86
N SER A 281 -8.38 9.70 -32.00
CA SER A 281 -7.93 9.50 -30.60
C SER A 281 -8.77 8.45 -29.85
N HIS A 282 -10.10 8.58 -29.84
CA HIS A 282 -10.97 7.65 -29.12
C HIS A 282 -10.95 6.23 -29.70
N ALA A 283 -10.92 6.10 -31.03
CA ALA A 283 -10.83 4.80 -31.68
C ALA A 283 -9.49 4.10 -31.37
N ILE A 284 -8.40 4.88 -31.35
CA ILE A 284 -7.06 4.41 -31.01
C ILE A 284 -7.00 3.94 -29.55
N ASP A 285 -7.57 4.70 -28.60
CA ASP A 285 -7.58 4.30 -27.18
C ASP A 285 -8.33 2.98 -26.96
N ILE A 286 -9.47 2.78 -27.62
CA ILE A 286 -10.21 1.51 -27.55
C ILE A 286 -9.36 0.35 -28.08
N LEU A 287 -8.64 0.56 -29.19
CA LEU A 287 -7.77 -0.48 -29.76
C LEU A 287 -6.54 -0.75 -28.87
N ALA A 288 -5.99 0.27 -28.23
CA ALA A 288 -4.92 0.13 -27.25
C ALA A 288 -5.39 -0.68 -26.03
N ASP A 289 -6.58 -0.41 -25.49
CA ASP A 289 -7.21 -1.18 -24.41
C ASP A 289 -7.41 -2.66 -24.80
N MET A 290 -7.86 -2.91 -26.03
CA MET A 290 -8.03 -4.26 -26.56
C MET A 290 -6.71 -5.01 -26.71
N LEU A 291 -5.64 -4.31 -27.12
CA LEU A 291 -4.29 -4.89 -27.21
C LEU A 291 -3.74 -5.22 -25.81
N ASN A 292 -3.85 -4.30 -24.86
CA ASN A 292 -3.40 -4.48 -23.47
C ASN A 292 -4.12 -5.63 -22.75
N SER A 293 -5.39 -5.86 -23.07
CA SER A 293 -6.19 -6.94 -22.49
C SER A 293 -6.04 -8.30 -23.20
N GLU A 294 -5.16 -8.38 -24.21
CA GLU A 294 -4.95 -9.51 -25.12
C GLU A 294 -6.27 -10.07 -25.67
N ASP A 295 -7.14 -9.18 -26.15
CA ASP A 295 -8.45 -9.58 -26.63
C ASP A 295 -8.32 -10.47 -27.89
N ARG A 296 -8.83 -11.71 -27.79
CA ARG A 296 -8.87 -12.70 -28.88
C ARG A 296 -9.59 -12.20 -30.14
N LEU A 297 -10.38 -11.13 -30.03
CA LEU A 297 -11.01 -10.49 -31.17
C LEU A 297 -10.01 -9.84 -32.14
N LEU A 298 -8.83 -9.43 -31.65
CA LEU A 298 -7.74 -8.93 -32.49
C LEU A 298 -6.95 -10.10 -33.10
N LYS A 299 -7.08 -10.27 -34.41
CA LYS A 299 -6.40 -11.31 -35.20
C LYS A 299 -5.17 -10.72 -35.89
N GLU A 300 -4.31 -11.57 -36.42
CA GLU A 300 -3.09 -11.15 -37.13
C GLU A 300 -3.35 -10.10 -38.21
N MET A 301 -4.40 -10.28 -39.01
CA MET A 301 -4.79 -9.30 -40.03
C MET A 301 -5.13 -7.91 -39.47
N HIS A 302 -5.68 -7.84 -38.25
CA HIS A 302 -5.98 -6.56 -37.58
C HIS A 302 -4.67 -5.90 -37.10
N LEU A 303 -3.73 -6.71 -36.60
CA LEU A 303 -2.40 -6.24 -36.18
C LEU A 303 -1.59 -5.67 -37.35
N GLU A 304 -1.70 -6.28 -38.53
CA GLU A 304 -1.09 -5.75 -39.77
C GLU A 304 -1.66 -4.38 -40.15
N VAL A 305 -2.98 -4.18 -40.00
CA VAL A 305 -3.63 -2.87 -40.28
C VAL A 305 -3.17 -1.80 -39.30
N ILE A 306 -3.08 -2.13 -38.01
CA ILE A 306 -2.57 -1.21 -36.97
C ILE A 306 -1.10 -0.84 -37.26
N LEU A 307 -0.26 -1.82 -37.62
CA LEU A 307 1.12 -1.56 -37.99
C LEU A 307 1.23 -0.68 -39.26
N ALA A 308 0.39 -0.93 -40.26
CA ALA A 308 0.35 -0.12 -41.48
C ALA A 308 -0.06 1.34 -41.20
N TYR A 309 -0.98 1.55 -40.24
CA TYR A 309 -1.33 2.90 -39.77
C TYR A 309 -0.13 3.61 -39.14
N MET A 310 0.62 2.94 -38.26
CA MET A 310 1.83 3.49 -37.62
C MET A 310 2.95 3.79 -38.63
N GLN A 311 3.06 3.00 -39.70
CA GLN A 311 4.01 3.21 -40.81
C GLN A 311 3.60 4.34 -41.78
N GLY A 312 2.32 4.67 -41.80
CA GLY A 312 1.73 5.67 -42.69
C GLY A 312 2.17 7.10 -42.39
N ASP A 313 1.79 8.03 -43.26
CA ASP A 313 2.20 9.43 -43.15
C ASP A 313 1.63 10.10 -41.88
N ARG A 314 0.41 9.75 -41.48
CA ARG A 314 -0.20 10.24 -40.22
C ARG A 314 0.56 9.74 -38.98
N GLY A 315 0.96 8.47 -38.95
CA GLY A 315 1.77 7.94 -37.85
C GLY A 315 3.11 8.66 -37.69
N LYS A 316 3.76 9.00 -38.82
CA LYS A 316 5.01 9.80 -38.79
C LYS A 316 4.79 11.23 -38.32
N GLU A 317 3.67 11.85 -38.72
CA GLU A 317 3.28 13.19 -38.26
C GLU A 317 3.07 13.20 -36.74
N LEU A 318 2.31 12.23 -36.21
CA LEU A 318 2.04 12.10 -34.78
C LEU A 318 3.32 11.79 -33.98
N ALA A 319 4.21 10.94 -34.50
CA ALA A 319 5.52 10.70 -33.90
C ALA A 319 6.38 11.98 -33.86
N GLN A 320 6.30 12.82 -34.88
CA GLN A 320 7.02 14.09 -34.93
C GLN A 320 6.42 15.12 -33.95
N MET A 321 5.10 15.18 -33.81
CA MET A 321 4.42 15.99 -32.80
C MET A 321 4.90 15.64 -31.39
N LEU A 322 4.87 14.35 -31.04
CA LEU A 322 5.39 13.87 -29.75
C LEU A 322 6.85 14.27 -29.51
N LYS A 323 7.70 14.15 -30.54
CA LYS A 323 9.11 14.54 -30.47
C LYS A 323 9.29 16.04 -30.25
N ASP A 324 8.45 16.86 -30.84
CA ASP A 324 8.52 18.32 -30.75
C ASP A 324 7.89 18.87 -29.46
N GLY A 325 7.30 18.01 -28.63
CA GLY A 325 6.66 18.38 -27.37
C GLY A 325 5.17 18.69 -27.45
N ASP A 326 4.54 18.33 -28.56
CA ASP A 326 3.11 18.52 -28.77
C ASP A 326 2.36 17.24 -28.30
N TYR A 327 1.84 17.31 -27.08
CA TYR A 327 1.15 16.22 -26.38
C TYR A 327 -0.37 16.35 -26.44
N ASP A 328 -0.91 16.83 -27.56
CA ASP A 328 -2.35 16.80 -27.82
C ASP A 328 -2.92 15.36 -27.75
N ASP A 329 -4.24 15.26 -27.55
CA ASP A 329 -4.95 13.98 -27.33
C ASP A 329 -4.65 12.93 -28.42
N ASP A 330 -4.56 13.34 -29.69
CA ASP A 330 -4.22 12.48 -30.82
C ASP A 330 -2.79 11.91 -30.73
N ALA A 331 -1.83 12.75 -30.34
CA ALA A 331 -0.42 12.36 -30.21
C ALA A 331 -0.23 11.41 -29.03
N MET A 332 -0.91 11.66 -27.90
CA MET A 332 -0.87 10.79 -26.74
C MET A 332 -1.59 9.45 -26.97
N ALA A 333 -2.74 9.46 -27.65
CA ALA A 333 -3.41 8.22 -28.08
C ALA A 333 -2.48 7.38 -28.99
N PHE A 334 -1.74 8.03 -29.88
CA PHE A 334 -0.76 7.35 -30.73
C PHE A 334 0.39 6.71 -29.92
N TRP A 335 0.90 7.39 -28.89
CA TRP A 335 1.85 6.77 -27.94
C TRP A 335 1.24 5.53 -27.28
N ASN A 336 0.03 5.64 -26.73
CA ASN A 336 -0.66 4.52 -26.07
C ASN A 336 -0.81 3.32 -27.02
N LEU A 337 -1.03 3.58 -28.31
CA LEU A 337 -1.11 2.53 -29.33
C LEU A 337 0.24 1.86 -29.60
N ILE A 338 1.33 2.62 -29.70
CA ILE A 338 2.69 2.07 -29.85
C ILE A 338 3.03 1.19 -28.65
N GLU A 339 2.77 1.70 -27.45
CA GLU A 339 3.00 1.00 -26.19
C GLU A 339 2.20 -0.30 -26.14
N ALA A 340 0.88 -0.24 -26.30
CA ALA A 340 0.01 -1.41 -26.25
C ALA A 340 0.33 -2.46 -27.34
N TYR A 341 0.75 -2.02 -28.53
CA TYR A 341 1.14 -2.95 -29.60
C TYR A 341 2.50 -3.62 -29.33
N SER A 342 3.45 -2.89 -28.75
CA SER A 342 4.82 -3.34 -28.57
C SER A 342 5.05 -4.10 -27.27
N SER A 343 4.34 -3.78 -26.18
CA SER A 343 4.57 -4.38 -24.85
C SER A 343 4.47 -5.91 -24.83
N PRO A 344 3.43 -6.56 -25.42
CA PRO A 344 3.37 -8.02 -25.47
C PRO A 344 4.42 -8.67 -26.37
N ARG A 345 5.05 -7.90 -27.27
CA ARG A 345 6.01 -8.38 -28.30
C ARG A 345 7.40 -7.78 -28.14
N ARG A 346 7.71 -7.22 -26.98
CA ARG A 346 8.95 -6.43 -26.74
C ARG A 346 10.22 -7.22 -27.01
N ILE A 347 10.27 -8.49 -26.57
CA ILE A 347 11.42 -9.37 -26.81
C ILE A 347 11.55 -9.69 -28.29
N ASP A 348 10.46 -10.10 -28.95
CA ASP A 348 10.47 -10.40 -30.39
C ASP A 348 10.85 -9.17 -31.24
N LEU A 349 10.50 -7.97 -30.76
CA LEU A 349 10.83 -6.71 -31.40
C LEU A 349 12.34 -6.42 -31.32
N ILE A 350 12.95 -6.49 -30.13
CA ILE A 350 14.37 -6.15 -29.95
C ILE A 350 15.33 -7.26 -30.43
N THR A 351 14.86 -8.51 -30.51
CA THR A 351 15.64 -9.64 -31.04
C THR A 351 15.57 -9.72 -32.57
N GLY A 352 14.72 -8.91 -33.19
CA GLY A 352 14.52 -8.88 -34.65
C GLY A 352 13.66 -10.02 -35.20
N VAL A 353 13.03 -10.83 -34.34
CA VAL A 353 12.18 -11.98 -34.73
C VAL A 353 10.97 -11.54 -35.55
N LEU A 354 10.39 -10.38 -35.24
CA LEU A 354 9.24 -9.81 -35.98
C LEU A 354 9.60 -9.37 -37.42
N GLY A 355 10.89 -9.25 -37.73
CA GLY A 355 11.37 -8.88 -39.05
C GLY A 355 11.33 -7.37 -39.36
N PRO A 356 11.67 -6.98 -40.61
CA PRO A 356 11.96 -5.60 -40.97
C PRO A 356 10.73 -4.68 -41.02
N SER A 357 9.52 -5.22 -41.13
CA SER A 357 8.27 -4.44 -41.08
C SER A 357 8.11 -3.69 -39.76
N HIS A 358 8.66 -4.23 -38.67
CA HIS A 358 8.48 -3.67 -37.33
C HIS A 358 9.60 -2.69 -36.92
N ALA A 359 10.61 -2.50 -37.78
CA ALA A 359 11.73 -1.60 -37.51
C ALA A 359 11.32 -0.13 -37.30
N VAL A 360 10.14 0.26 -37.79
CA VAL A 360 9.57 1.59 -37.56
C VAL A 360 9.32 1.84 -36.06
N LEU A 361 8.89 0.82 -35.31
CA LEU A 361 8.59 0.93 -33.89
C LEU A 361 9.87 1.20 -33.10
N LEU A 362 10.94 0.44 -33.36
CA LEU A 362 12.25 0.69 -32.77
C LEU A 362 12.76 2.10 -33.10
N THR A 363 12.52 2.56 -34.34
CA THR A 363 12.88 3.92 -34.75
C THR A 363 12.10 4.97 -33.95
N TYR A 364 10.81 4.77 -33.71
CA TYR A 364 10.02 5.65 -32.86
C TYR A 364 10.50 5.62 -31.40
N LEU A 365 10.73 4.45 -30.82
CA LEU A 365 11.26 4.32 -29.45
C LEU A 365 12.62 5.04 -29.29
N ASP A 366 13.46 5.03 -30.31
CA ASP A 366 14.74 5.76 -30.33
C ASP A 366 14.59 7.27 -30.48
N VAL A 367 13.72 7.71 -31.41
CA VAL A 367 13.55 9.13 -31.75
C VAL A 367 12.80 9.87 -30.65
N LEU A 368 11.83 9.23 -30.00
CA LEU A 368 11.00 9.83 -28.97
C LEU A 368 11.77 10.10 -27.66
N PHE A 369 12.89 9.41 -27.41
CA PHE A 369 13.81 9.80 -26.32
C PHE A 369 14.48 11.17 -26.54
N GLN A 370 14.47 11.69 -27.77
CA GLN A 370 15.04 12.98 -28.12
C GLN A 370 13.99 14.10 -28.07
N GLY A 371 13.01 13.98 -27.16
CA GLY A 371 11.99 15.00 -26.91
C GLY A 371 12.56 16.35 -26.46
N PRO A 372 11.73 17.39 -26.30
CA PRO A 372 12.19 18.70 -25.87
C PRO A 372 12.75 18.69 -24.44
N GLY A 373 13.59 19.67 -24.12
CA GLY A 373 14.00 20.00 -22.74
C GLY A 373 14.35 18.80 -21.84
N HIS A 374 13.77 18.78 -20.64
CA HIS A 374 14.05 17.80 -19.60
C HIS A 374 12.92 16.78 -19.36
N PRO A 375 13.23 15.48 -19.15
CA PRO A 375 12.25 14.45 -18.81
C PRO A 375 11.37 14.79 -17.60
N GLY A 376 10.07 14.55 -17.72
CA GLY A 376 9.07 14.83 -16.68
C GLY A 376 8.69 16.31 -16.55
N VAL A 377 9.41 17.22 -17.21
CA VAL A 377 9.14 18.66 -17.21
C VAL A 377 8.61 19.09 -18.58
N ASP A 378 9.46 19.09 -19.59
CA ASP A 378 9.09 19.39 -20.98
C ASP A 378 8.76 18.12 -21.76
N ASP A 379 9.31 16.98 -21.32
CA ASP A 379 9.17 15.70 -22.00
C ASP A 379 8.43 14.65 -21.17
N SER A 380 7.14 14.47 -21.49
CA SER A 380 6.25 13.50 -20.85
C SER A 380 6.41 12.06 -21.38
N ILE A 381 7.15 11.85 -22.48
CA ILE A 381 7.32 10.55 -23.14
C ILE A 381 8.57 9.83 -22.62
N SER A 382 9.67 10.54 -22.36
CA SER A 382 10.92 9.96 -21.84
C SER A 382 10.72 9.06 -20.60
N PRO A 383 9.93 9.43 -19.56
CA PRO A 383 9.67 8.55 -18.43
C PRO A 383 8.94 7.25 -18.81
N ARG A 384 7.96 7.33 -19.72
CA ARG A 384 7.20 6.16 -20.20
C ARG A 384 8.06 5.22 -21.05
N LEU A 385 8.93 5.80 -21.89
CA LEU A 385 9.93 5.03 -22.64
C LEU A 385 10.90 4.32 -21.70
N LEU A 386 11.37 5.00 -20.65
CA LEU A 386 12.25 4.41 -19.66
C LEU A 386 11.60 3.19 -19.02
N GLU A 387 10.35 3.30 -18.57
CA GLU A 387 9.57 2.18 -18.04
C GLU A 387 9.48 1.01 -19.03
N TRP A 388 9.12 1.28 -20.29
CA TRP A 388 9.05 0.26 -21.34
C TRP A 388 10.39 -0.48 -21.53
N TRP A 389 11.52 0.25 -21.50
CA TRP A 389 12.85 -0.32 -21.65
C TRP A 389 13.32 -1.09 -20.41
N THR A 390 12.93 -0.66 -19.20
CA THR A 390 13.14 -1.40 -17.96
C THR A 390 12.43 -2.75 -18.00
N GLU A 391 11.13 -2.75 -18.30
CA GLU A 391 10.37 -3.99 -18.40
C GLU A 391 10.90 -4.92 -19.50
N THR A 392 11.42 -4.34 -20.59
CA THR A 392 12.05 -5.09 -21.68
C THR A 392 13.35 -5.76 -21.22
N ALA A 393 14.19 -5.06 -20.46
CA ALA A 393 15.40 -5.63 -19.89
C ALA A 393 15.07 -6.74 -18.86
N ASP A 394 14.04 -6.55 -18.04
CA ASP A 394 13.58 -7.55 -17.07
C ASP A 394 13.01 -8.79 -17.74
N THR A 395 12.20 -8.63 -18.78
CA THR A 395 11.64 -9.77 -19.52
C THR A 395 12.74 -10.56 -20.23
N LEU A 396 13.80 -9.87 -20.70
CA LEU A 396 14.93 -10.51 -21.38
C LEU A 396 15.72 -11.46 -20.44
N LEU A 397 15.68 -11.21 -19.13
CA LEU A 397 16.32 -12.05 -18.13
C LEU A 397 15.74 -13.46 -18.02
N GLU A 398 14.48 -13.64 -18.42
CA GLU A 398 13.85 -14.97 -18.47
C GLU A 398 14.49 -15.89 -19.52
N GLY A 399 15.27 -15.31 -20.43
CA GLY A 399 16.07 -15.99 -21.44
C GLY A 399 15.45 -15.94 -22.83
N VAL A 400 16.30 -16.00 -23.85
CA VAL A 400 15.89 -15.95 -25.26
C VAL A 400 16.63 -17.01 -26.08
N GLU A 401 15.92 -17.65 -27.02
CA GLU A 401 16.49 -18.67 -27.89
C GLU A 401 17.37 -18.11 -29.02
N GLN A 402 17.03 -16.95 -29.59
CA GLN A 402 17.71 -16.32 -30.75
C GLN A 402 17.69 -14.78 -30.65
N GLY A 403 18.65 -14.10 -31.28
CA GLY A 403 18.65 -12.63 -31.40
C GLY A 403 19.17 -11.86 -30.18
N LEU A 404 19.93 -12.52 -29.30
CA LEU A 404 20.48 -11.87 -28.09
C LEU A 404 21.46 -10.74 -28.41
N GLU A 405 22.27 -10.87 -29.46
CA GLU A 405 23.24 -9.83 -29.84
C GLU A 405 22.54 -8.57 -30.38
N GLU A 406 21.48 -8.74 -31.16
CA GLU A 406 20.61 -7.67 -31.62
C GLU A 406 19.95 -6.98 -30.41
N ALA A 407 19.39 -7.75 -29.48
CA ALA A 407 18.82 -7.24 -28.24
C ALA A 407 19.84 -6.44 -27.41
N ARG A 408 21.08 -6.94 -27.26
CA ARG A 408 22.18 -6.22 -26.60
C ARG A 408 22.45 -4.87 -27.26
N GLN A 409 22.48 -4.80 -28.59
CA GLN A 409 22.72 -3.54 -29.31
C GLN A 409 21.60 -2.53 -29.08
N HIS A 410 20.35 -2.97 -29.08
CA HIS A 410 19.20 -2.11 -28.80
C HIS A 410 19.21 -1.60 -27.35
N LEU A 411 19.49 -2.47 -26.37
CA LEU A 411 19.64 -2.06 -24.98
C LEU A 411 20.81 -1.06 -24.79
N ALA A 412 21.96 -1.31 -25.41
CA ALA A 412 23.10 -0.39 -25.36
C ALA A 412 22.75 0.98 -25.96
N LYS A 413 21.95 1.02 -27.02
CA LYS A 413 21.46 2.27 -27.60
C LYS A 413 20.48 2.98 -26.68
N ALA A 414 19.54 2.26 -26.06
CA ALA A 414 18.61 2.80 -25.07
C ALA A 414 19.37 3.42 -23.88
N VAL A 415 20.41 2.74 -23.37
CA VAL A 415 21.31 3.29 -22.34
C VAL A 415 21.92 4.62 -22.77
N LEU A 416 22.43 4.73 -24.00
CA LEU A 416 23.02 5.98 -24.50
C LEU A 416 21.97 7.10 -24.62
N ASN A 417 20.76 6.76 -25.07
CA ASN A 417 19.65 7.70 -25.15
C ASN A 417 19.31 8.23 -23.75
N VAL A 418 19.07 7.35 -22.77
CA VAL A 418 18.77 7.73 -21.39
C VAL A 418 19.90 8.53 -20.76
N TYR A 419 21.16 8.11 -20.95
CA TYR A 419 22.33 8.81 -20.41
C TYR A 419 22.39 10.28 -20.84
N SER A 420 22.04 10.57 -22.11
CA SER A 420 22.04 11.93 -22.62
C SER A 420 21.02 12.85 -21.94
N ARG A 421 19.97 12.28 -21.33
CA ARG A 421 18.85 12.96 -20.68
C ARG A 421 19.05 13.15 -19.16
N LEU A 422 20.10 12.57 -18.57
CA LEU A 422 20.37 12.61 -17.12
C LEU A 422 21.05 13.90 -16.64
N LYS A 423 21.52 14.74 -17.56
CA LYS A 423 22.27 15.95 -17.22
C LYS A 423 21.37 16.96 -16.51
N TRP A 424 21.88 17.54 -15.43
CA TRP A 424 21.19 18.63 -14.75
C TRP A 424 21.03 19.85 -15.68
N PRO A 425 19.88 20.55 -15.63
CA PRO A 425 19.73 21.88 -16.19
C PRO A 425 20.74 22.86 -15.58
N ALA A 426 20.92 24.00 -16.25
CA ALA A 426 21.69 25.10 -15.69
C ALA A 426 21.01 25.66 -14.42
N GLU A 427 21.80 26.21 -13.49
CA GLU A 427 21.27 26.64 -12.17
C GLU A 427 20.17 27.70 -12.25
N ASN A 428 20.20 28.56 -13.27
CA ASN A 428 19.18 29.56 -13.54
C ASN A 428 17.84 28.93 -13.94
N GLU A 429 17.86 27.92 -14.81
CA GLU A 429 16.69 27.18 -15.25
C GLU A 429 16.12 26.33 -14.11
N PHE A 430 16.96 25.56 -13.42
CA PHE A 430 16.55 24.76 -12.27
C PHE A 430 15.89 25.59 -11.15
N GLY A 431 16.36 26.83 -10.97
CA GLY A 431 15.80 27.79 -10.03
C GLY A 431 14.36 28.20 -10.36
N THR A 432 13.97 28.18 -11.64
CA THR A 432 12.62 28.55 -12.09
C THR A 432 11.61 27.42 -11.99
N TRP A 433 12.06 26.16 -11.92
CA TRP A 433 11.19 25.00 -11.80
C TRP A 433 10.36 25.01 -10.51
N THR A 434 9.12 24.57 -10.64
CA THR A 434 8.18 24.27 -9.57
C THR A 434 8.62 23.06 -8.75
N ALA A 435 7.96 22.83 -7.61
CA ALA A 435 8.25 21.66 -6.78
C ALA A 435 7.94 20.34 -7.52
N ASP A 436 6.86 20.32 -8.30
CA ASP A 436 6.39 19.15 -9.04
C ASP A 436 7.35 18.82 -10.19
N GLU A 437 7.74 19.80 -11.01
CA GLU A 437 8.73 19.62 -12.09
C GLU A 437 10.08 19.10 -11.58
N ARG A 438 10.55 19.63 -10.43
CA ARG A 438 11.76 19.10 -9.78
C ARG A 438 11.55 17.64 -9.38
N SER A 439 10.40 17.32 -8.77
CA SER A 439 10.07 15.97 -8.34
C SER A 439 10.02 14.99 -9.50
N GLU A 440 9.41 15.37 -10.63
CA GLU A 440 9.32 14.52 -11.82
C GLU A 440 10.70 14.21 -12.41
N PHE A 441 11.58 15.21 -12.53
CA PHE A 441 12.95 14.93 -13.00
C PHE A 441 13.75 14.07 -11.99
N TYR A 442 13.53 14.25 -10.68
CA TYR A 442 14.12 13.35 -9.68
C TYR A 442 13.60 11.92 -9.82
N ASN A 443 12.30 11.73 -10.06
CA ASN A 443 11.69 10.42 -10.32
C ASN A 443 12.35 9.78 -11.55
N PHE A 444 12.44 10.49 -12.68
CA PHE A 444 13.11 9.98 -13.88
C PHE A 444 14.55 9.50 -13.62
N ARG A 445 15.34 10.28 -12.86
CA ARG A 445 16.70 9.85 -12.50
C ARG A 445 16.69 8.61 -11.60
N ARG A 446 15.77 8.53 -10.63
CA ARG A 446 15.61 7.36 -9.75
C ARG A 446 15.21 6.13 -10.56
N ASP A 447 14.21 6.24 -11.42
CA ASP A 447 13.72 5.12 -12.23
C ASP A 447 14.80 4.64 -13.24
N THR A 448 15.79 5.49 -13.54
CA THR A 448 16.98 5.09 -14.32
C THR A 448 17.90 4.15 -13.54
N GLU A 449 17.92 4.18 -12.20
CA GLU A 449 18.65 3.20 -11.37
C GLU A 449 18.14 1.79 -11.65
N ASP A 450 16.82 1.60 -11.60
CA ASP A 450 16.16 0.32 -11.88
C ASP A 450 16.48 -0.15 -13.31
N PHE A 451 16.32 0.72 -14.30
CA PHE A 451 16.70 0.42 -15.69
C PHE A 451 18.16 -0.04 -15.83
N LEU A 452 19.11 0.66 -15.21
CA LEU A 452 20.53 0.34 -15.32
C LEU A 452 20.87 -0.99 -14.65
N LEU A 453 20.23 -1.31 -13.51
CA LEU A 453 20.40 -2.60 -12.84
C LEU A 453 19.85 -3.75 -13.69
N SER A 454 18.66 -3.58 -14.26
CA SER A 454 18.05 -4.57 -15.17
C SER A 454 18.92 -4.78 -16.41
N VAL A 455 19.42 -3.73 -17.06
CA VAL A 455 20.27 -3.86 -18.25
C VAL A 455 21.66 -4.41 -17.95
N TYR A 456 22.22 -4.13 -16.77
CA TYR A 456 23.55 -4.64 -16.39
C TYR A 456 23.60 -6.17 -16.40
N SER A 457 22.50 -6.84 -16.05
CA SER A 457 22.41 -8.31 -16.10
C SER A 457 22.71 -8.88 -17.50
N THR A 458 22.36 -8.13 -18.55
CA THR A 458 22.58 -8.50 -19.94
C THR A 458 23.91 -7.94 -20.44
N LEU A 459 24.14 -6.62 -20.36
CA LEU A 459 25.34 -5.99 -20.93
C LEU A 459 26.62 -6.25 -20.12
N GLY A 460 26.50 -6.48 -18.82
CA GLY A 460 27.61 -6.75 -17.92
C GLY A 460 28.60 -5.61 -17.81
N LEU A 461 29.88 -5.95 -17.66
CA LEU A 461 30.97 -4.99 -17.44
C LEU A 461 31.16 -3.98 -18.59
N GLU A 462 30.67 -4.25 -19.79
CA GLU A 462 30.72 -3.28 -20.91
C GLU A 462 29.96 -1.98 -20.58
N LEU A 463 28.85 -2.10 -19.85
CA LEU A 463 28.08 -0.95 -19.36
C LEU A 463 28.88 -0.15 -18.33
N PHE A 464 29.55 -0.83 -17.42
CA PHE A 464 30.41 -0.20 -16.42
C PHE A 464 31.61 0.51 -17.07
N ASP A 465 32.23 -0.17 -18.05
CA ASP A 465 33.34 0.32 -18.84
C ASP A 465 32.99 1.63 -19.55
N LEU A 466 31.81 1.70 -20.18
CA LEU A 466 31.26 2.90 -20.82
C LEU A 466 31.21 4.10 -19.86
N PHE A 467 30.56 3.97 -18.71
CA PHE A 467 30.43 5.08 -17.77
C PHE A 467 31.77 5.48 -17.15
N ARG A 468 32.67 4.52 -16.93
CA ARG A 468 34.04 4.83 -16.53
C ARG A 468 34.79 5.65 -17.60
N GLN A 469 34.69 5.30 -18.89
CA GLN A 469 35.30 6.12 -19.96
C GLN A 469 34.77 7.56 -19.95
N LYS A 470 33.46 7.71 -19.79
CA LYS A 470 32.80 9.02 -19.69
C LYS A 470 33.31 9.82 -18.49
N ALA A 471 33.40 9.20 -17.31
CA ALA A 471 33.89 9.84 -16.09
C ALA A 471 35.37 10.30 -16.24
N VAL A 472 36.25 9.45 -16.77
CA VAL A 472 37.66 9.78 -16.98
C VAL A 472 37.81 10.91 -18.00
N SER A 473 37.09 10.84 -19.12
CA SER A 473 37.11 11.91 -20.14
C SER A 473 36.59 13.24 -19.59
N ALA A 474 35.54 13.20 -18.77
CA ALA A 474 34.97 14.40 -18.14
C ALA A 474 35.94 15.02 -17.12
N LEU A 475 36.60 14.20 -16.30
CA LEU A 475 37.70 14.64 -15.43
C LEU A 475 38.83 15.26 -16.23
N ASP A 476 39.10 14.73 -17.43
CA ASP A 476 40.22 15.19 -18.24
C ASP A 476 40.03 16.60 -18.79
N VAL A 477 38.82 16.90 -19.27
CA VAL A 477 38.43 18.18 -19.85
C VAL A 477 37.94 19.17 -18.79
N GLY A 478 37.54 18.70 -17.62
CA GLY A 478 36.94 19.52 -16.55
C GLY A 478 35.45 19.80 -16.77
N ASP A 479 34.73 18.88 -17.42
CA ASP A 479 33.28 18.97 -17.60
C ASP A 479 32.55 18.38 -16.38
N TRP A 480 32.08 19.25 -15.50
CA TRP A 480 31.41 18.84 -14.26
C TRP A 480 30.05 18.19 -14.46
N ASN A 481 29.34 18.52 -15.56
CA ASN A 481 28.02 17.98 -15.85
C ASN A 481 28.12 16.57 -16.40
N GLU A 482 29.06 16.33 -17.33
CA GLU A 482 29.35 14.97 -17.82
C GLU A 482 29.90 14.09 -16.69
N LEU A 483 30.77 14.65 -15.84
CA LEU A 483 31.30 13.93 -14.68
C LEU A 483 30.20 13.52 -13.71
N GLU A 484 29.27 14.43 -13.42
CA GLU A 484 28.14 14.15 -12.53
C GLU A 484 27.26 13.03 -13.09
N ALA A 485 26.87 13.09 -14.36
CA ALA A 485 26.01 12.08 -14.97
C ALA A 485 26.71 10.71 -15.02
N ALA A 486 28.01 10.67 -15.37
CA ALA A 486 28.79 9.43 -15.38
C ALA A 486 28.94 8.83 -13.97
N CYS A 487 29.28 9.65 -12.98
CA CYS A 487 29.39 9.20 -11.59
C CYS A 487 28.03 8.77 -11.02
N PHE A 488 26.94 9.41 -11.43
CA PHE A 488 25.59 9.01 -11.06
C PHE A 488 25.29 7.58 -11.56
N CYS A 489 25.53 7.30 -12.84
CA CYS A 489 25.32 5.95 -13.40
C CYS A 489 26.24 4.90 -12.75
N LEU A 490 27.51 5.25 -12.51
CA LEU A 490 28.43 4.37 -11.76
C LEU A 490 27.95 4.12 -10.33
N ALA A 491 27.37 5.11 -9.66
CA ALA A 491 26.81 4.93 -8.32
C ALA A 491 25.59 3.99 -8.33
N GLN A 492 24.74 4.07 -9.34
CA GLN A 492 23.52 3.23 -9.44
C GLN A 492 23.82 1.74 -9.65
N ILE A 493 24.88 1.41 -10.38
CA ILE A 493 25.27 0.02 -10.64
C ILE A 493 26.21 -0.57 -9.57
N SER A 494 26.42 0.11 -8.44
CA SER A 494 27.41 -0.30 -7.43
C SER A 494 27.13 -1.66 -6.82
N GLU A 495 25.85 -1.99 -6.56
CA GLU A 495 25.45 -3.27 -5.97
C GLU A 495 25.68 -4.44 -6.95
N ALA A 496 25.43 -4.21 -8.24
CA ALA A 496 25.58 -5.24 -9.27
C ALA A 496 27.05 -5.59 -9.56
N VAL A 497 27.98 -4.69 -9.27
CA VAL A 497 29.43 -4.92 -9.40
C VAL A 497 30.12 -5.33 -8.11
N ASP A 498 29.38 -5.42 -6.99
CA ASP A 498 29.99 -5.75 -5.71
C ASP A 498 30.64 -7.15 -5.76
N GLY A 499 31.87 -7.24 -5.25
CA GLY A 499 32.67 -8.45 -5.31
C GLY A 499 33.34 -8.76 -6.66
N VAL A 500 33.01 -8.08 -7.77
CA VAL A 500 33.59 -8.33 -9.10
C VAL A 500 35.00 -7.73 -9.21
N GLU A 501 36.02 -8.58 -9.35
CA GLU A 501 37.43 -8.14 -9.36
C GLU A 501 37.75 -7.20 -10.53
N ALA A 502 37.23 -7.49 -11.74
CA ALA A 502 37.45 -6.64 -12.90
C ALA A 502 36.85 -5.22 -12.75
N ALA A 503 35.81 -5.03 -11.94
CA ALA A 503 35.25 -3.71 -11.65
C ALA A 503 36.20 -2.85 -10.81
N LEU A 504 37.09 -3.47 -10.01
CA LEU A 504 38.11 -2.74 -9.23
C LEU A 504 39.06 -1.96 -10.14
N ASP A 505 39.49 -2.54 -11.26
CA ASP A 505 40.40 -1.89 -12.20
C ASP A 505 39.75 -0.65 -12.83
N HIS A 506 38.45 -0.73 -13.11
CA HIS A 506 37.69 0.38 -13.63
C HIS A 506 37.56 1.51 -12.60
N LEU A 507 37.24 1.18 -11.34
CA LEU A 507 37.19 2.15 -10.24
C LEU A 507 38.55 2.78 -9.96
N ASN A 508 39.64 2.00 -10.04
CA ASN A 508 41.01 2.49 -9.90
C ASN A 508 41.32 3.58 -10.92
N ALA A 509 40.89 3.41 -12.19
CA ALA A 509 41.09 4.42 -13.23
C ALA A 509 40.47 5.78 -12.89
N VAL A 510 39.39 5.80 -12.09
CA VAL A 510 38.72 7.02 -11.63
C VAL A 510 39.35 7.54 -10.33
N PHE A 511 39.38 6.71 -9.28
CA PHE A 511 39.75 7.16 -7.93
C PHE A 511 41.25 7.34 -7.69
N THR A 512 42.11 6.70 -8.48
CA THR A 512 43.57 6.90 -8.39
C THR A 512 44.07 8.05 -9.25
N ALA A 513 43.21 8.64 -10.08
CA ALA A 513 43.58 9.76 -10.94
C ALA A 513 44.07 10.97 -10.12
N GLU A 514 45.15 11.61 -10.57
CA GLU A 514 45.70 12.80 -9.89
C GLU A 514 44.66 13.92 -9.80
N LYS A 515 43.85 14.08 -10.85
CA LYS A 515 42.76 15.06 -10.91
C LYS A 515 41.68 14.79 -9.85
N PHE A 516 41.33 13.52 -9.62
CA PHE A 516 40.42 13.14 -8.53
C PHE A 516 41.02 13.47 -7.16
N THR A 517 42.31 13.20 -6.94
CA THR A 517 42.99 13.59 -5.70
C THR A 517 42.92 15.11 -5.47
N ARG A 518 43.07 15.94 -6.51
CA ARG A 518 42.93 17.40 -6.40
C ARG A 518 41.51 17.83 -6.01
N ILE A 519 40.49 17.14 -6.51
CA ILE A 519 39.09 17.36 -6.14
C ILE A 519 38.87 17.09 -4.65
N CYS A 520 39.44 15.99 -4.11
CA CYS A 520 39.28 15.66 -2.70
C CYS A 520 39.83 16.72 -1.74
N PHE A 521 40.92 17.41 -2.13
CA PHE A 521 41.56 18.44 -1.30
C PHE A 521 41.04 19.87 -1.57
N ASN A 522 40.46 20.13 -2.74
CA ASN A 522 39.95 21.45 -3.15
C ASN A 522 38.46 21.38 -3.52
N SER A 523 37.65 20.85 -2.61
CA SER A 523 36.23 20.56 -2.88
C SER A 523 35.38 21.81 -3.10
N ASP A 524 35.81 22.97 -2.59
CA ASP A 524 35.06 24.24 -2.65
C ASP A 524 34.65 24.69 -4.06
N GLN A 525 35.42 24.31 -5.09
CA GLN A 525 35.17 24.71 -6.48
C GLN A 525 34.18 23.80 -7.21
N LEU A 526 33.73 22.70 -6.60
CA LEU A 526 32.79 21.78 -7.22
C LEU A 526 31.36 22.34 -7.21
N PRO A 527 30.64 22.26 -8.35
CA PRO A 527 29.19 22.47 -8.38
C PRO A 527 28.49 21.59 -7.36
N THR A 528 27.39 22.10 -6.78
CA THR A 528 26.70 21.42 -5.68
C THR A 528 26.20 20.03 -6.08
N LYS A 529 25.64 19.88 -7.28
CA LYS A 529 25.14 18.60 -7.79
C LYS A 529 26.24 17.55 -7.97
N THR A 530 27.35 17.93 -8.60
CA THR A 530 28.53 17.05 -8.74
C THR A 530 29.06 16.61 -7.38
N ARG A 531 29.11 17.53 -6.39
CA ARG A 531 29.53 17.20 -5.02
C ARG A 531 28.58 16.18 -4.38
N GLN A 532 27.26 16.39 -4.48
CA GLN A 532 26.25 15.46 -3.93
C GLN A 532 26.40 14.06 -4.51
N THR A 533 26.53 13.94 -5.83
CA THR A 533 26.66 12.65 -6.53
C THR A 533 27.96 11.94 -6.18
N LEU A 534 29.07 12.66 -6.06
CA LEU A 534 30.35 12.08 -5.61
C LEU A 534 30.27 11.59 -4.16
N VAL A 535 29.66 12.37 -3.25
CA VAL A 535 29.46 11.95 -1.86
C VAL A 535 28.65 10.65 -1.79
N ASP A 536 27.57 10.55 -2.56
CA ASP A 536 26.74 9.34 -2.63
C ASP A 536 27.51 8.13 -3.19
N MET A 537 28.19 8.31 -4.34
CA MET A 537 29.00 7.27 -4.97
C MET A 537 30.05 6.70 -4.01
N LEU A 538 30.76 7.57 -3.28
CA LEU A 538 31.79 7.15 -2.33
C LEU A 538 31.22 6.31 -1.17
N GLY A 539 29.99 6.59 -0.73
CA GLY A 539 29.29 5.81 0.28
C GLY A 539 28.85 4.43 -0.19
N LYS A 540 28.54 4.28 -1.49
CA LYS A 540 28.09 3.01 -2.10
C LYS A 540 29.23 2.01 -2.33
N TYR A 541 30.46 2.47 -2.57
CA TYR A 541 31.62 1.60 -2.89
C TYR A 541 32.45 1.14 -1.66
N GLN A 542 31.79 0.67 -0.60
CA GLN A 542 32.43 0.26 0.65
C GLN A 542 33.48 -0.87 0.45
N SER A 543 33.09 -1.96 -0.21
CA SER A 543 33.94 -3.14 -0.43
C SER A 543 35.21 -2.83 -1.22
N TYR A 544 35.13 -1.85 -2.13
CA TYR A 544 36.28 -1.33 -2.86
C TYR A 544 37.29 -0.65 -1.91
N PHE A 545 36.81 0.16 -0.97
CA PHE A 545 37.67 0.88 -0.02
C PHE A 545 38.26 -0.04 1.06
N GLU A 546 37.58 -1.13 1.43
CA GLU A 546 38.15 -2.19 2.27
C GLU A 546 39.39 -2.82 1.62
N ARG A 547 39.36 -3.00 0.29
CA ARG A 547 40.50 -3.52 -0.49
C ARG A 547 41.57 -2.47 -0.78
N ASN A 548 41.23 -1.17 -0.70
CA ASN A 548 42.11 -0.04 -1.02
C ASN A 548 42.19 1.00 0.12
N PRO A 549 42.64 0.62 1.33
CA PRO A 549 42.60 1.49 2.51
C PRO A 549 43.46 2.76 2.36
N ASN A 550 44.46 2.74 1.48
CA ASN A 550 45.34 3.90 1.21
C ASN A 550 44.59 5.12 0.65
N LEU A 551 43.41 4.92 0.05
CA LEU A 551 42.59 6.01 -0.50
C LEU A 551 41.69 6.67 0.56
N LEU A 552 41.43 5.99 1.68
CA LEU A 552 40.48 6.43 2.71
C LEU A 552 40.79 7.82 3.29
N PRO A 553 42.05 8.19 3.64
CA PRO A 553 42.30 9.52 4.22
C PRO A 553 41.88 10.66 3.28
N LYS A 554 42.11 10.51 1.96
CA LYS A 554 41.75 11.51 0.95
C LYS A 554 40.23 11.59 0.79
N VAL A 555 39.56 10.45 0.69
CA VAL A 555 38.10 10.34 0.54
C VAL A 555 37.38 10.88 1.77
N LEU A 556 37.85 10.55 2.97
CA LEU A 556 37.28 11.05 4.22
C LEU A 556 37.50 12.56 4.36
N THR A 557 38.65 13.10 3.96
CA THR A 557 38.87 14.55 3.91
C THR A 557 37.79 15.24 3.07
N PHE A 558 37.49 14.69 1.89
CA PHE A 558 36.42 15.20 1.03
C PHE A 558 35.03 15.09 1.69
N LEU A 559 34.70 13.94 2.27
CA LEU A 559 33.40 13.71 2.92
C LEU A 559 33.19 14.64 4.13
N PHE A 560 34.21 14.80 4.98
CA PHE A 560 34.16 15.73 6.11
C PHE A 560 34.03 17.18 5.65
N SER A 561 34.72 17.59 4.58
CA SER A 561 34.53 18.94 4.01
C SER A 561 33.09 19.15 3.50
N SER A 562 32.47 18.09 2.99
CA SER A 562 31.11 18.12 2.46
C SER A 562 30.03 18.14 3.54
N LEU A 563 30.35 17.81 4.80
CA LEU A 563 29.40 17.96 5.93
C LEU A 563 28.99 19.43 6.17
N ASN A 564 29.87 20.37 5.85
CA ASN A 564 29.61 21.81 6.00
C ASN A 564 28.73 22.38 4.88
N VAL A 565 28.37 21.57 3.88
CA VAL A 565 27.41 21.95 2.83
C VAL A 565 26.06 21.32 3.16
N GLY A 566 25.08 22.14 3.54
CA GLY A 566 23.77 21.67 4.02
C GLY A 566 23.05 20.67 3.10
N SER A 567 23.21 20.81 1.78
CA SER A 567 22.62 19.90 0.79
C SER A 567 23.32 18.53 0.69
N CYS A 568 24.52 18.39 1.25
CA CYS A 568 25.33 17.16 1.26
C CYS A 568 25.40 16.50 2.64
N THR A 569 25.09 17.21 3.73
CA THR A 569 25.32 16.78 5.11
C THR A 569 24.75 15.39 5.43
N ASN A 570 23.53 15.09 4.97
CA ASN A 570 22.90 13.79 5.22
C ASN A 570 23.62 12.63 4.50
N ASN A 571 23.95 12.78 3.22
CA ASN A 571 24.65 11.73 2.45
C ASN A 571 26.11 11.60 2.91
N ALA A 572 26.77 12.71 3.25
CA ALA A 572 28.14 12.71 3.75
C ALA A 572 28.23 12.02 5.11
N SER A 573 27.35 12.36 6.06
CA SER A 573 27.32 11.70 7.39
C SER A 573 27.03 10.19 7.30
N ARG A 574 26.14 9.78 6.39
CA ARG A 574 25.86 8.36 6.11
C ARG A 574 27.10 7.64 5.55
N SER A 575 27.75 8.22 4.54
CA SER A 575 28.95 7.66 3.90
C SER A 575 30.12 7.55 4.86
N ILE A 576 30.35 8.58 5.69
CA ILE A 576 31.37 8.54 6.76
C ILE A 576 31.07 7.39 7.74
N SER A 577 29.82 7.27 8.20
CA SER A 577 29.43 6.21 9.12
C SER A 577 29.71 4.81 8.54
N PHE A 578 29.33 4.57 7.29
CA PHE A 578 29.54 3.28 6.61
C PHE A 578 31.02 2.97 6.36
N LEU A 579 31.79 3.92 5.82
CA LEU A 579 33.22 3.70 5.57
C LEU A 579 33.98 3.47 6.89
N CYS A 580 33.65 4.22 7.93
CA CYS A 580 34.23 4.02 9.25
C CYS A 580 33.88 2.64 9.84
N LYS A 581 32.62 2.19 9.72
CA LYS A 581 32.18 0.88 10.22
C LYS A 581 32.82 -0.30 9.50
N SER A 582 33.28 -0.13 8.28
CA SER A 582 33.73 -1.25 7.45
C SER A 582 35.24 -1.28 7.31
N CYS A 583 35.87 -0.11 7.36
CA CYS A 583 37.33 0.04 7.37
C CYS A 583 37.89 0.35 8.77
N ARG A 584 37.21 -0.06 9.86
CA ARG A 584 37.53 0.32 11.25
C ARG A 584 39.02 0.16 11.60
N GLN A 585 39.60 -0.98 11.23
CA GLN A 585 40.99 -1.33 11.56
C GLN A 585 42.01 -0.44 10.83
N ALA A 586 41.74 -0.09 9.56
CA ALA A 586 42.62 0.76 8.76
C ALA A 586 42.61 2.22 9.23
N LEU A 587 41.55 2.64 9.93
CA LEU A 587 41.31 4.02 10.32
C LEU A 587 41.73 4.36 11.76
N VAL A 588 42.23 3.38 12.53
CA VAL A 588 42.62 3.58 13.94
C VAL A 588 43.65 4.70 14.11
N SER A 589 44.58 4.86 13.15
CA SER A 589 45.60 5.93 13.20
C SER A 589 45.02 7.34 13.06
N GLU A 590 43.86 7.48 12.41
CA GLU A 590 43.22 8.77 12.11
C GLU A 590 42.23 9.21 13.20
N LEU A 591 41.99 8.38 14.21
CA LEU A 591 41.00 8.63 15.27
C LEU A 591 41.17 10.01 15.96
N PRO A 592 42.39 10.48 16.30
CA PRO A 592 42.57 11.82 16.89
C PRO A 592 42.13 12.96 15.95
N VAL A 593 42.33 12.79 14.64
CA VAL A 593 41.91 13.77 13.63
C VAL A 593 40.39 13.79 13.52
N PHE A 594 39.74 12.63 13.55
CA PHE A 594 38.28 12.53 13.48
C PHE A 594 37.59 13.14 14.70
N LEU A 595 38.16 13.00 15.90
CA LEU A 595 37.62 13.65 17.10
C LEU A 595 37.68 15.17 17.00
N LYS A 596 38.77 15.69 16.45
CA LYS A 596 38.91 17.13 16.22
C LYS A 596 37.88 17.63 15.19
N ILE A 597 37.76 16.94 14.05
CA ILE A 597 36.78 17.31 13.00
C ILE A 597 35.35 17.20 13.52
N CYS A 598 35.03 16.16 14.30
CA CYS A 598 33.72 16.04 14.94
C CYS A 598 33.43 17.21 15.89
N SER A 599 34.42 17.65 16.67
CA SER A 599 34.29 18.81 17.57
C SER A 599 34.07 20.11 16.80
N GLU A 600 34.73 20.29 15.66
CA GLU A 600 34.53 21.42 14.77
C GLU A 600 33.14 21.36 14.10
N PHE A 601 32.73 20.18 13.63
CA PHE A 601 31.42 19.97 13.03
C PHE A 601 30.30 20.31 14.00
N GLN A 602 30.38 19.89 15.27
CA GLN A 602 29.39 20.23 16.32
C GLN A 602 29.11 21.74 16.46
N GLN A 603 30.03 22.61 16.05
CA GLN A 603 29.89 24.07 16.10
C GLN A 603 29.36 24.67 14.77
N SER A 604 29.22 23.85 13.73
CA SER A 604 28.77 24.26 12.40
C SER A 604 27.26 24.48 12.35
N GLN A 605 26.83 25.42 11.49
CA GLN A 605 25.40 25.68 11.24
C GLN A 605 24.72 24.56 10.45
N ALA A 606 25.48 23.69 9.79
CA ALA A 606 24.94 22.59 8.98
C ALA A 606 24.55 21.36 9.82
N VAL A 607 24.87 21.32 11.11
CA VAL A 607 24.62 20.15 11.97
C VAL A 607 23.13 19.92 12.17
N THR A 608 22.72 18.69 11.92
CA THR A 608 21.45 18.14 12.38
C THR A 608 21.69 17.01 13.39
N VAL A 609 20.71 16.73 14.26
CA VAL A 609 20.78 15.61 15.23
C VAL A 609 21.18 14.30 14.54
N GLN A 610 20.52 13.99 13.42
CA GLN A 610 20.77 12.76 12.66
C GLN A 610 22.15 12.72 12.01
N SER A 611 22.64 13.84 11.48
CA SER A 611 23.98 13.91 10.87
C SER A 611 25.08 13.70 11.91
N LEU A 612 24.94 14.32 13.10
CA LEU A 612 25.90 14.18 14.18
C LEU A 612 25.87 12.75 14.74
N GLU A 613 24.68 12.20 14.98
CA GLU A 613 24.48 10.81 15.41
C GLU A 613 25.26 9.82 14.52
N ARG A 614 25.13 9.93 13.20
CA ARG A 614 25.82 9.05 12.25
C ARG A 614 27.34 9.21 12.27
N VAL A 615 27.83 10.45 12.42
CA VAL A 615 29.27 10.74 12.49
C VAL A 615 29.86 10.16 13.77
N VAL A 616 29.25 10.41 14.93
CA VAL A 616 29.75 9.85 16.21
C VAL A 616 29.64 8.33 16.25
N GLU A 617 28.60 7.76 15.63
CA GLU A 617 28.46 6.30 15.46
C GLU A 617 29.62 5.71 14.62
N GLY A 618 30.00 6.39 13.52
CA GLY A 618 31.15 5.98 12.71
C GLY A 618 32.48 6.06 13.47
N ILE A 619 32.73 7.17 14.18
CA ILE A 619 33.96 7.35 14.97
C ILE A 619 34.02 6.33 16.12
N ALA A 620 32.89 6.06 16.77
CA ALA A 620 32.79 5.02 17.80
C ALA A 620 33.12 3.62 17.24
N ALA A 621 32.71 3.30 16.01
CA ALA A 621 33.09 2.05 15.35
C ALA A 621 34.59 1.93 15.10
N VAL A 622 35.28 3.03 14.76
CA VAL A 622 36.75 3.04 14.65
C VAL A 622 37.40 2.88 16.03
N ALA A 623 36.87 3.53 17.06
CA ALA A 623 37.35 3.39 18.44
C ALA A 623 37.19 1.95 18.96
N GLU A 624 36.12 1.25 18.56
CA GLU A 624 35.90 -0.16 18.88
C GLU A 624 37.05 -1.05 18.37
N ALA A 625 37.67 -0.74 17.22
CA ALA A 625 38.74 -1.56 16.67
C ALA A 625 40.08 -1.49 17.44
N LEU A 626 40.19 -0.68 18.49
CA LEU A 626 41.38 -0.64 19.35
C LEU A 626 41.60 -1.96 20.10
N PRO A 627 42.87 -2.36 20.37
CA PRO A 627 43.19 -3.71 20.81
C PRO A 627 42.82 -4.04 22.27
N SER A 628 42.77 -3.05 23.17
CA SER A 628 42.49 -3.28 24.60
C SER A 628 41.37 -2.38 25.13
N LYS A 629 40.67 -2.84 26.18
CA LYS A 629 39.58 -2.09 26.82
C LYS A 629 40.09 -0.77 27.43
N GLU A 630 41.33 -0.77 27.91
CA GLU A 630 42.02 0.40 28.47
C GLU A 630 42.35 1.44 27.39
N ALA A 631 42.70 1.00 26.17
CA ALA A 631 42.94 1.88 25.04
C ALA A 631 41.64 2.48 24.49
N LYS A 632 40.53 1.72 24.53
CA LYS A 632 39.19 2.17 24.09
C LYS A 632 38.62 3.26 25.00
N ALA A 633 38.77 3.10 26.32
CA ALA A 633 38.14 3.95 27.34
C ALA A 633 38.32 5.48 27.13
N PRO A 634 39.53 6.04 26.92
CA PRO A 634 39.70 7.50 26.81
C PRO A 634 38.98 8.09 25.60
N TYR A 635 38.98 7.40 24.45
CA TYR A 635 38.30 7.89 23.25
C TYR A 635 36.77 7.81 23.37
N ILE A 636 36.26 6.75 24.02
CA ILE A 636 34.83 6.62 24.30
C ILE A 636 34.37 7.71 25.29
N GLU A 637 35.18 8.00 26.31
CA GLU A 637 34.88 9.07 27.26
C GLU A 637 34.89 10.44 26.57
N GLU A 638 35.87 10.72 25.72
CA GLU A 638 35.96 11.97 24.95
C GLU A 638 34.74 12.16 24.03
N LEU A 639 34.27 11.10 23.38
CA LEU A 639 33.06 11.12 22.54
C LEU A 639 31.77 11.35 23.34
N LEU A 640 31.63 10.74 24.52
CA LEU A 640 30.40 10.82 25.33
C LEU A 640 30.28 12.11 26.13
N ARG A 641 31.41 12.71 26.55
CA ARG A 641 31.46 13.86 27.45
C ARG A 641 30.59 15.05 27.02
N PRO A 642 30.57 15.48 25.74
CA PRO A 642 29.70 16.56 25.30
C PRO A 642 28.22 16.26 25.54
N PHE A 643 27.80 15.02 25.29
CA PHE A 643 26.39 14.63 25.41
C PHE A 643 25.95 14.47 26.86
N PHE A 644 26.83 14.04 27.76
CA PHE A 644 26.55 14.11 29.20
C PHE A 644 26.29 15.54 29.68
N SER A 645 27.09 16.50 29.19
CA SER A 645 26.86 17.91 29.52
C SER A 645 25.53 18.43 28.95
N GLN A 646 25.16 18.02 27.73
CA GLN A 646 23.87 18.37 27.13
C GLN A 646 22.69 17.80 27.91
N SER A 647 22.77 16.57 28.42
CA SER A 647 21.72 15.99 29.27
C SER A 647 21.53 16.75 30.59
N VAL A 648 22.62 17.22 31.21
CA VAL A 648 22.54 18.07 32.41
C VAL A 648 21.89 19.42 32.07
N SER A 649 22.32 20.08 30.99
CA SER A 649 21.71 21.34 30.54
C SER A 649 20.24 21.18 30.15
N ALA A 650 19.85 20.07 29.54
CA ALA A 650 18.46 19.76 29.24
C ALA A 650 17.59 19.73 30.51
N ARG A 651 18.11 19.14 31.59
CA ARG A 651 17.44 19.15 32.90
C ARG A 651 17.31 20.55 33.47
N GLU A 652 18.35 21.36 33.37
CA GLU A 652 18.32 22.74 33.85
C GLU A 652 17.32 23.60 33.06
N ASP A 653 17.22 23.40 31.74
CA ASP A 653 16.22 24.04 30.89
C ASP A 653 14.79 23.62 31.31
N ALA A 654 14.58 22.31 31.56
CA ALA A 654 13.29 21.79 32.05
C ALA A 654 12.91 22.37 33.42
N GLN A 655 13.87 22.48 34.35
CA GLN A 655 13.66 23.10 35.66
C GLN A 655 13.37 24.61 35.58
N ARG A 656 13.89 25.27 34.54
CA ARG A 656 13.57 26.67 34.22
C ARG A 656 12.22 26.84 33.51
N GLY A 657 11.57 25.74 33.13
CA GLY A 657 10.29 25.73 32.42
C GLY A 657 10.41 25.92 30.90
N ASP A 658 11.63 25.88 30.35
CA ASP A 658 11.87 25.94 28.90
C ASP A 658 11.86 24.53 28.31
N ILE A 659 10.66 24.04 28.04
CA ILE A 659 10.41 22.65 27.62
C ILE A 659 10.98 22.37 26.22
N GLU A 660 10.85 23.33 25.29
CA GLU A 660 11.32 23.16 23.91
C GLU A 660 12.86 23.04 23.84
N ALA A 661 13.59 23.92 24.55
CA ALA A 661 15.04 23.82 24.64
C ALA A 661 15.48 22.53 25.35
N ALA A 662 14.77 22.14 26.42
CA ALA A 662 15.03 20.91 27.14
C ALA A 662 14.89 19.67 26.25
N HIS A 663 13.81 19.57 25.47
CA HIS A 663 13.58 18.45 24.55
C HIS A 663 14.59 18.42 23.41
N SER A 664 14.89 19.56 22.78
CA SER A 664 15.87 19.64 21.70
C SER A 664 17.25 19.13 22.15
N ARG A 665 17.73 19.57 23.32
CA ARG A 665 19.00 19.10 23.90
C ARG A 665 18.95 17.63 24.31
N ALA A 666 17.85 17.20 24.91
CA ALA A 666 17.67 15.82 25.34
C ALA A 666 17.67 14.85 24.15
N GLN A 667 16.97 15.20 23.07
CA GLN A 667 16.93 14.41 21.84
C GLN A 667 18.31 14.31 21.20
N LEU A 668 19.04 15.43 21.10
CA LEU A 668 20.42 15.44 20.59
C LEU A 668 21.33 14.52 21.41
N ALA A 669 21.30 14.64 22.74
CA ALA A 669 22.12 13.84 23.64
C ALA A 669 21.79 12.34 23.54
N LEU A 670 20.51 11.97 23.68
CA LEU A 670 20.09 10.57 23.69
C LEU A 670 20.35 9.87 22.35
N LYS A 671 20.02 10.51 21.22
CA LYS A 671 20.26 9.92 19.88
C LYS A 671 21.77 9.75 19.62
N CYS A 672 22.61 10.74 19.96
CA CYS A 672 24.06 10.61 19.79
C CYS A 672 24.69 9.57 20.73
N ILE A 673 24.25 9.50 21.99
CA ILE A 673 24.70 8.45 22.95
C ILE A 673 24.29 7.06 22.43
N ALA A 674 23.06 6.91 21.94
CA ALA A 674 22.61 5.66 21.33
C ALA A 674 23.42 5.32 20.07
N GLY A 675 23.72 6.30 19.21
CA GLY A 675 24.58 6.14 18.04
C GLY A 675 25.99 5.68 18.39
N ILE A 676 26.62 6.28 19.40
CA ILE A 676 27.92 5.82 19.94
C ILE A 676 27.81 4.37 20.40
N GLY A 677 26.77 4.02 21.16
CA GLY A 677 26.53 2.66 21.60
C GLY A 677 26.37 1.66 20.45
N ARG A 678 25.66 2.02 19.38
CA ARG A 678 25.57 1.18 18.17
C ARG A 678 26.90 1.03 17.45
N GLY A 679 27.72 2.09 17.41
CA GLY A 679 29.05 2.06 16.81
C GLY A 679 30.02 1.15 17.56
N LEU A 680 29.89 1.04 18.88
CA LEU A 680 30.72 0.19 19.74
C LEU A 680 30.39 -1.31 19.68
N ARG A 681 29.35 -1.69 18.93
CA ARG A 681 29.02 -3.10 18.73
C ARG A 681 30.14 -3.78 17.97
N ALA A 682 30.57 -4.93 18.52
CA ALA A 682 31.57 -5.78 17.90
C ALA A 682 31.09 -6.22 16.50
N ASP A 683 32.03 -6.34 15.58
CA ASP A 683 31.75 -6.77 14.22
C ASP A 683 31.48 -8.29 14.18
N ASP A 684 30.21 -8.67 13.98
CA ASP A 684 29.76 -10.07 13.87
C ASP A 684 30.34 -10.80 12.63
N SER A 685 31.02 -10.09 11.72
CA SER A 685 31.61 -10.66 10.50
C SER A 685 32.98 -11.33 10.69
N LYS A 686 33.59 -11.23 11.87
CA LYS A 686 34.82 -12.00 12.16
C LYS A 686 34.47 -13.49 12.22
N VAL A 687 35.02 -14.25 11.27
CA VAL A 687 35.05 -15.72 11.28
C VAL A 687 35.36 -16.19 12.70
N ILE A 688 34.44 -16.97 13.29
CA ILE A 688 34.66 -17.61 14.58
C ILE A 688 35.86 -18.55 14.39
N ASP A 689 37.01 -18.15 14.90
CA ASP A 689 38.18 -19.01 14.97
C ASP A 689 37.87 -20.14 15.97
N LEU A 690 37.55 -21.32 15.43
CA LEU A 690 37.22 -22.51 16.22
C LEU A 690 38.44 -23.05 16.98
N GLU A 691 39.65 -22.54 16.72
CA GLU A 691 40.91 -22.95 17.37
C GLU A 691 41.41 -21.95 18.43
N SER A 692 40.78 -20.77 18.59
CA SER A 692 41.09 -19.90 19.72
C SER A 692 40.45 -20.46 20.99
N GLU A 693 41.15 -21.36 21.69
CA GLU A 693 40.89 -21.76 23.07
C GLU A 693 41.17 -20.60 24.06
N GLU A 694 40.76 -19.37 23.75
CA GLU A 694 40.62 -18.34 24.77
C GLU A 694 39.27 -18.54 25.47
N ILE A 695 39.33 -19.29 26.56
CA ILE A 695 38.43 -19.15 27.70
C ILE A 695 38.66 -17.73 28.25
N SER A 696 38.24 -16.69 27.51
CA SER A 696 38.18 -15.35 28.04
C SER A 696 37.06 -15.38 29.08
N SER A 697 37.38 -15.09 30.34
CA SER A 697 36.38 -14.90 31.38
C SER A 697 35.38 -13.83 30.92
N ASP A 698 34.24 -14.29 30.42
CA ASP A 698 33.19 -13.57 29.67
C ASP A 698 32.36 -12.67 30.60
N ASP A 699 33.02 -11.92 31.49
CA ASP A 699 32.39 -11.02 32.47
C ASP A 699 32.67 -9.56 32.09
N ASN A 700 31.62 -8.74 32.11
CA ASN A 700 31.68 -7.29 31.83
C ASN A 700 32.32 -6.49 32.98
N SER A 701 33.17 -7.13 33.79
CA SER A 701 33.70 -6.63 35.07
C SER A 701 34.46 -5.32 34.93
N PHE A 702 35.31 -5.17 33.91
CA PHE A 702 36.03 -3.92 33.63
C PHE A 702 35.07 -2.73 33.47
N TRP A 703 34.11 -2.83 32.55
CA TRP A 703 33.15 -1.76 32.27
C TRP A 703 32.19 -1.53 33.44
N ASN A 704 31.85 -2.57 34.19
CA ASN A 704 31.06 -2.46 35.42
C ASN A 704 31.74 -1.62 36.52
N THR A 705 33.08 -1.53 36.49
CA THR A 705 33.87 -0.68 37.39
C THR A 705 34.31 0.64 36.76
N SER A 706 34.06 0.84 35.47
CA SER A 706 34.46 2.02 34.73
C SER A 706 33.56 3.22 35.10
N PRO A 707 34.12 4.44 35.22
CA PRO A 707 33.32 5.64 35.44
C PRO A 707 32.32 5.90 34.32
N ILE A 708 32.60 5.41 33.09
CA ILE A 708 31.74 5.62 31.92
C ILE A 708 30.36 4.98 32.10
N GLN A 709 30.29 3.75 32.63
CA GLN A 709 29.00 3.06 32.81
C GLN A 709 28.16 3.76 33.90
N GLU A 710 28.81 4.23 34.98
CA GLU A 710 28.14 5.00 36.02
C GLU A 710 27.65 6.36 35.50
N GLN A 711 28.44 7.04 34.66
CA GLN A 711 28.03 8.28 34.00
C GLN A 711 26.86 8.07 33.03
N LEU A 712 26.86 7.00 32.22
CA LEU A 712 25.74 6.62 31.36
C LEU A 712 24.47 6.39 32.18
N ARG A 713 24.59 5.66 33.31
CA ARG A 713 23.48 5.41 34.22
C ARG A 713 22.94 6.70 34.82
N GLN A 714 23.82 7.59 35.31
CA GLN A 714 23.42 8.89 35.85
C GLN A 714 22.77 9.78 34.79
N CYS A 715 23.29 9.76 33.56
CA CYS A 715 22.75 10.47 32.41
C CYS A 715 21.31 10.03 32.10
N LEU A 716 21.02 8.72 32.14
CA LEU A 716 19.64 8.23 31.93
C LEU A 716 18.72 8.57 33.11
N LEU A 717 19.23 8.52 34.35
CA LEU A 717 18.44 8.86 35.54
C LEU A 717 18.01 10.32 35.59
N VAL A 718 18.75 11.24 34.96
CA VAL A 718 18.36 12.64 34.83
C VAL A 718 16.96 12.80 34.24
N TYR A 719 16.57 11.94 33.30
CA TYR A 719 15.27 12.01 32.63
C TYR A 719 14.12 11.37 33.43
N LEU A 720 14.42 10.57 34.45
CA LEU A 720 13.39 9.98 35.32
C LEU A 720 13.01 10.88 36.51
N ASP A 721 13.74 11.98 36.74
CA ASP A 721 13.56 12.86 37.90
C ASP A 721 12.99 14.23 37.50
N GLY A 722 11.66 14.29 37.35
CA GLY A 722 10.91 15.53 37.11
C GLY A 722 11.06 16.11 35.70
N PHE A 723 11.53 15.32 34.72
CA PHE A 723 11.65 15.72 33.32
C PHE A 723 10.36 15.42 32.53
N PRO A 724 9.92 16.30 31.60
CA PRO A 724 8.78 16.05 30.73
C PRO A 724 9.06 14.92 29.72
N LEU A 725 8.62 13.70 30.04
CA LEU A 725 8.81 12.51 29.20
C LEU A 725 7.80 12.47 28.04
N GLU A 726 8.21 12.97 26.88
CA GLU A 726 7.51 12.80 25.60
C GLU A 726 8.01 11.56 24.85
N HIS A 727 7.29 11.19 23.78
CA HIS A 727 7.54 9.98 22.98
C HIS A 727 9.00 9.88 22.50
N GLU A 728 9.55 10.95 21.93
CA GLU A 728 10.90 11.02 21.35
C GLU A 728 11.99 10.82 22.41
N ILE A 729 11.75 11.30 23.63
CA ILE A 729 12.69 11.16 24.76
C ILE A 729 12.66 9.73 25.28
N ILE A 730 11.47 9.15 25.42
CA ILE A 730 11.30 7.74 25.81
C ILE A 730 11.94 6.82 24.76
N GLU A 731 11.76 7.13 23.48
CA GLU A 731 12.42 6.43 22.37
C GLU A 731 13.94 6.54 22.48
N GLY A 732 14.48 7.75 22.71
CA GLY A 732 15.90 7.97 22.93
C GLY A 732 16.47 7.15 24.09
N ILE A 733 15.79 7.11 25.24
CA ILE A 733 16.17 6.28 26.40
C ILE A 733 16.18 4.79 26.01
N CYS A 734 15.13 4.33 25.33
CA CYS A 734 15.01 2.95 24.90
C CYS A 734 16.13 2.55 23.91
N GLU A 735 16.50 3.42 22.98
CA GLU A 735 17.59 3.18 22.03
C GLU A 735 18.95 3.10 22.73
N VAL A 736 19.21 3.93 23.75
CA VAL A 736 20.42 3.81 24.59
C VAL A 736 20.47 2.46 25.31
N LEU A 737 19.34 1.98 25.84
CA LEU A 737 19.27 0.65 26.49
C LEU A 737 19.52 -0.48 25.47
N LYS A 738 18.87 -0.40 24.29
CA LYS A 738 19.03 -1.40 23.22
C LYS A 738 20.46 -1.47 22.68
N ALA A 739 21.25 -0.41 22.79
CA ALA A 739 22.64 -0.39 22.34
C ALA A 739 23.42 -1.61 22.88
N GLY A 740 23.23 -1.95 24.15
CA GLY A 740 23.92 -3.06 24.82
C GLY A 740 23.25 -4.43 24.76
N PHE A 741 22.05 -4.59 24.17
CA PHE A 741 21.35 -5.88 24.17
C PHE A 741 22.00 -6.95 23.28
N THR A 742 22.75 -6.52 22.25
CA THR A 742 23.44 -7.42 21.32
C THR A 742 24.90 -7.66 21.71
N GLU A 743 25.42 -6.96 22.71
CA GLU A 743 26.82 -7.06 23.15
C GLU A 743 26.97 -7.96 24.37
N LYS A 744 28.11 -8.65 24.46
CA LYS A 744 28.51 -9.40 25.67
C LYS A 744 29.28 -8.55 26.66
N THR A 745 30.17 -7.69 26.17
CA THR A 745 31.00 -6.81 27.01
C THR A 745 31.06 -5.42 26.40
N GLY A 746 30.76 -4.39 27.20
CA GLY A 746 30.76 -3.00 26.74
C GLY A 746 30.19 -2.05 27.80
N PRO A 747 30.40 -0.73 27.64
CA PRO A 747 29.88 0.28 28.56
C PRO A 747 28.34 0.38 28.54
N PHE A 748 27.68 -0.06 27.46
CA PHE A 748 26.21 -0.06 27.33
C PHE A 748 25.54 -1.35 27.82
N VAL A 749 26.32 -2.37 28.18
CA VAL A 749 25.79 -3.63 28.74
C VAL A 749 25.45 -3.41 30.23
N PHE A 750 24.25 -2.91 30.49
CA PHE A 750 23.74 -2.68 31.84
C PHE A 750 23.31 -3.98 32.54
N LYS A 751 23.30 -3.95 33.88
CA LYS A 751 22.71 -5.05 34.68
C LYS A 751 21.20 -5.17 34.39
N PRO A 752 20.62 -6.39 34.30
CA PRO A 752 19.19 -6.61 34.04
C PRO A 752 18.24 -5.75 34.87
N SER A 753 18.51 -5.62 36.17
CA SER A 753 17.70 -4.83 37.10
C SER A 753 17.63 -3.35 36.77
N ILE A 754 18.68 -2.79 36.14
CA ILE A 754 18.70 -1.40 35.68
C ILE A 754 17.75 -1.22 34.50
N THR A 755 17.84 -2.08 33.49
CA THR A 755 16.94 -2.05 32.32
C THR A 755 15.49 -2.21 32.73
N ALA A 756 15.17 -3.19 33.58
CA ALA A 756 13.82 -3.40 34.08
C ALA A 756 13.33 -2.16 34.86
N HIS A 757 14.18 -1.53 35.67
CA HIS A 757 13.83 -0.32 36.40
C HIS A 757 13.43 0.84 35.47
N PHE A 758 14.20 1.10 34.40
CA PHE A 758 13.87 2.15 33.43
C PHE A 758 12.56 1.88 32.70
N LEU A 759 12.36 0.65 32.22
CA LEU A 759 11.13 0.28 31.49
C LEU A 759 9.89 0.39 32.38
N MET A 760 10.00 0.06 33.67
CA MET A 760 8.90 0.17 34.63
C MET A 760 8.66 1.59 35.17
N ALA A 761 9.67 2.47 35.09
CA ALA A 761 9.55 3.85 35.55
C ALA A 761 8.76 4.73 34.58
N ILE A 762 8.64 4.31 33.32
CA ILE A 762 7.88 5.03 32.30
C ILE A 762 6.39 4.72 32.48
N PRO A 763 5.51 5.73 32.64
CA PRO A 763 4.09 5.50 32.81
C PRO A 763 3.47 4.83 31.58
N VAL A 764 2.80 3.70 31.78
CA VAL A 764 2.04 3.05 30.71
C VAL A 764 0.77 3.86 30.46
N GLY A 765 0.70 4.54 29.32
CA GLY A 765 -0.35 5.52 29.00
C GLY A 765 0.17 6.91 28.63
N ALA A 766 1.49 7.14 28.67
CA ALA A 766 2.07 8.28 27.96
C ALA A 766 1.83 8.10 26.46
N ALA A 767 1.19 9.09 25.82
CA ALA A 767 0.74 9.02 24.42
C ALA A 767 1.87 8.56 23.48
N GLY A 768 1.62 7.50 22.71
CA GLY A 768 2.58 6.93 21.76
C GLY A 768 3.80 6.20 22.35
N ALA A 769 4.02 6.21 23.67
CA ALA A 769 5.23 5.64 24.27
C ALA A 769 5.12 4.14 24.62
N SER A 770 3.89 3.62 24.76
CA SER A 770 3.68 2.25 25.23
C SER A 770 4.25 1.19 24.28
N ASP A 771 4.13 1.38 22.97
CA ASP A 771 4.67 0.45 21.97
C ASP A 771 6.20 0.39 22.04
N VAL A 772 6.85 1.55 22.11
CA VAL A 772 8.32 1.65 22.18
C VAL A 772 8.87 0.96 23.42
N VAL A 773 8.25 1.19 24.59
CA VAL A 773 8.66 0.57 25.87
C VAL A 773 8.44 -0.93 25.82
N MET A 774 7.28 -1.40 25.37
CA MET A 774 6.95 -2.83 25.31
C MET A 774 7.79 -3.57 24.26
N SER A 775 8.08 -2.94 23.12
CA SER A 775 9.00 -3.46 22.11
C SER A 775 10.44 -3.55 22.63
N THR A 776 10.86 -2.58 23.44
CA THR A 776 12.17 -2.60 24.13
C THR A 776 12.21 -3.70 25.19
N ALA A 777 11.14 -3.90 25.96
CA ALA A 777 11.00 -5.01 26.90
C ALA A 777 11.08 -6.38 26.19
N CYS A 778 10.43 -6.53 25.02
CA CYS A 778 10.58 -7.73 24.18
C CYS A 778 12.03 -7.94 23.75
N SER A 779 12.69 -6.89 23.26
CA SER A 779 14.08 -6.96 22.79
C SER A 779 15.05 -7.32 23.92
N PHE A 780 14.81 -6.77 25.11
CA PHE A 780 15.53 -7.12 26.33
C PHE A 780 15.37 -8.60 26.67
N LEU A 781 14.15 -9.12 26.75
CA LEU A 781 13.94 -10.55 26.99
C LEU A 781 14.52 -11.42 25.86
N ALA A 782 14.44 -10.97 24.61
CA ALA A 782 15.04 -11.65 23.46
C ALA A 782 16.56 -11.85 23.62
N SER A 783 17.28 -10.84 24.13
CA SER A 783 18.73 -10.92 24.38
C SER A 783 19.14 -11.99 25.39
N TYR A 784 18.23 -12.38 26.30
CA TYR A 784 18.47 -13.41 27.32
C TYR A 784 17.80 -14.76 27.00
N GLN A 785 17.28 -14.99 25.78
CA GLN A 785 16.59 -16.25 25.44
C GLN A 785 17.45 -17.51 25.59
N ARG A 786 18.78 -17.40 25.48
CA ARG A 786 19.72 -18.52 25.71
C ARG A 786 19.97 -18.79 27.19
N THR A 787 19.74 -17.81 28.06
CA THR A 787 19.95 -17.90 29.51
C THR A 787 18.78 -17.23 30.27
N PRO A 788 17.55 -17.76 30.15
CA PRO A 788 16.36 -17.13 30.73
C PRO A 788 16.38 -17.08 32.26
N GLU A 789 17.17 -17.96 32.89
CA GLU A 789 17.39 -18.02 34.35
C GLU A 789 17.99 -16.73 34.93
N LYS A 790 18.74 -15.96 34.12
CA LYS A 790 19.40 -14.72 34.57
C LYS A 790 18.44 -13.53 34.73
N VAL A 791 17.22 -13.61 34.21
CA VAL A 791 16.26 -12.50 34.15
C VAL A 791 14.88 -12.87 34.68
N GLN A 792 14.77 -13.89 35.53
CA GLN A 792 13.48 -14.39 36.02
C GLN A 792 12.71 -13.34 36.82
N GLU A 793 13.39 -12.64 37.74
CA GLU A 793 12.78 -11.61 38.59
C GLU A 793 12.34 -10.38 37.77
N GLU A 794 13.17 -9.96 36.81
CA GLU A 794 12.89 -8.86 35.89
C GLU A 794 11.71 -9.20 34.97
N THR A 795 11.66 -10.43 34.45
CA THR A 795 10.56 -10.91 33.61
C THR A 795 9.23 -10.89 34.37
N ALA A 796 9.23 -11.41 35.60
CA ALA A 796 8.05 -11.36 36.46
C ALA A 796 7.60 -9.92 36.76
N SER A 797 8.56 -9.02 37.01
CA SER A 797 8.28 -7.59 37.26
C SER A 797 7.66 -6.90 36.04
N LEU A 798 8.11 -7.21 34.82
CA LEU A 798 7.53 -6.68 33.58
C LEU A 798 6.11 -7.21 33.34
N PHE A 799 5.82 -8.48 33.64
CA PHE A 799 4.45 -8.99 33.58
C PHE A 799 3.52 -8.31 34.61
N ILE A 800 4.01 -8.07 35.83
CA ILE A 800 3.29 -7.32 36.86
C ILE A 800 3.04 -5.87 36.40
N HIS A 801 3.99 -5.26 35.70
CA HIS A 801 3.82 -3.93 35.13
C HIS A 801 2.67 -3.87 34.12
N VAL A 802 2.59 -4.83 33.18
CA VAL A 802 1.45 -4.95 32.24
C VAL A 802 0.13 -5.21 32.97
N TYR A 803 0.15 -6.03 34.02
CA TYR A 803 -1.02 -6.26 34.87
C TYR A 803 -1.58 -4.96 35.46
N TRP A 804 -0.73 -4.04 35.93
CA TRP A 804 -1.19 -2.78 36.50
C TRP A 804 -1.92 -1.92 35.47
N THR A 805 -1.39 -1.86 34.25
CA THR A 805 -2.02 -1.16 33.14
C THR A 805 -3.37 -1.76 32.78
N PHE A 806 -3.44 -3.09 32.62
CA PHE A 806 -4.70 -3.77 32.28
C PHE A 806 -5.73 -3.62 33.39
N SER A 807 -5.31 -3.69 34.66
CA SER A 807 -6.18 -3.46 35.80
C SER A 807 -6.77 -2.05 35.81
N LEU A 808 -5.97 -1.04 35.48
CA LEU A 808 -6.43 0.35 35.38
C LEU A 808 -7.48 0.50 34.27
N MET A 809 -7.22 -0.03 33.07
CA MET A 809 -8.14 0.05 31.93
C MET A 809 -9.45 -0.71 32.17
N LEU A 810 -9.43 -1.83 32.92
CA LEU A 810 -10.63 -2.56 33.30
C LEU A 810 -11.48 -1.81 34.32
N GLN A 811 -10.84 -1.12 35.27
CA GLN A 811 -11.54 -0.39 36.34
C GLN A 811 -12.07 0.96 35.87
N TYR A 812 -11.36 1.62 34.95
CA TYR A 812 -11.71 2.92 34.39
C TYR A 812 -11.80 2.82 32.86
N PRO A 813 -12.96 2.39 32.30
CA PRO A 813 -13.14 2.26 30.85
C PRO A 813 -12.92 3.56 30.07
N GLU A 814 -13.07 4.72 30.71
CA GLU A 814 -12.80 6.03 30.11
C GLU A 814 -11.31 6.24 29.78
N ASN A 815 -10.43 5.48 30.45
CA ASN A 815 -8.98 5.49 30.23
C ASN A 815 -8.53 4.33 29.32
N TYR A 816 -9.46 3.64 28.65
CA TYR A 816 -9.11 2.55 27.73
C TYR A 816 -8.42 3.11 26.49
N ASP A 817 -7.16 2.74 26.29
CA ASP A 817 -6.37 3.09 25.12
C ASP A 817 -6.07 1.83 24.28
N PRO A 818 -6.59 1.75 23.03
CA PRO A 818 -6.34 0.63 22.13
C PRO A 818 -4.86 0.39 21.82
N GLU A 819 -4.02 1.42 21.74
CA GLU A 819 -2.58 1.27 21.44
C GLU A 819 -1.83 0.66 22.61
N VAL A 820 -2.15 1.10 23.83
CA VAL A 820 -1.59 0.54 25.08
C VAL A 820 -2.03 -0.91 25.26
N ALA A 821 -3.31 -1.20 25.01
CA ALA A 821 -3.84 -2.55 25.03
C ALA A 821 -3.10 -3.45 24.01
N ASN A 822 -2.96 -2.99 22.77
CA ASN A 822 -2.26 -3.70 21.71
C ASN A 822 -0.80 -4.00 22.07
N SER A 823 -0.08 -2.99 22.59
CA SER A 823 1.34 -3.08 22.94
C SER A 823 1.58 -4.08 24.08
N GLY A 824 0.77 -4.01 25.13
CA GLY A 824 0.84 -4.95 26.25
C GLY A 824 0.55 -6.40 25.84
N ILE A 825 -0.50 -6.62 25.02
CA ILE A 825 -0.85 -7.96 24.51
C ILE A 825 0.24 -8.50 23.58
N SER A 826 0.81 -7.64 22.73
CA SER A 826 1.91 -8.01 21.83
C SER A 826 3.17 -8.42 22.60
N PHE A 827 3.51 -7.69 23.68
CA PHE A 827 4.62 -8.06 24.56
C PHE A 827 4.43 -9.41 25.22
N LEU A 828 3.24 -9.66 25.77
CA LEU A 828 2.89 -10.95 26.36
C LEU A 828 3.01 -12.08 25.33
N THR A 829 2.47 -11.86 24.12
CA THR A 829 2.50 -12.83 23.01
C THR A 829 3.92 -13.21 22.61
N ARG A 830 4.79 -12.21 22.40
CA ARG A 830 6.20 -12.42 22.03
C ARG A 830 7.01 -13.11 23.14
N SER A 831 6.58 -12.99 24.40
CA SER A 831 7.25 -13.59 25.56
C SER A 831 6.90 -15.07 25.77
N LEU A 832 5.76 -15.55 25.23
CA LEU A 832 5.26 -16.92 25.45
C LEU A 832 6.28 -18.04 25.12
N PRO A 833 7.03 -18.03 24.00
CA PRO A 833 7.85 -19.18 23.60
C PRO A 833 8.90 -19.60 24.63
N LYS A 834 9.42 -18.66 25.43
CA LYS A 834 10.48 -18.90 26.42
C LYS A 834 10.11 -18.57 27.85
N TYR A 835 9.13 -17.69 28.08
CA TYR A 835 8.81 -17.16 29.41
C TYR A 835 7.39 -17.50 29.89
N HIS A 836 6.66 -18.38 29.20
CA HIS A 836 5.31 -18.77 29.61
C HIS A 836 5.28 -19.40 31.00
N GLU A 837 6.25 -20.21 31.41
CA GLU A 837 6.25 -20.81 32.76
C GLU A 837 6.22 -19.74 33.86
N ILE A 838 6.95 -18.65 33.67
CA ILE A 838 6.94 -17.49 34.58
C ILE A 838 5.54 -16.86 34.58
N LEU A 839 5.00 -16.50 33.41
CA LEU A 839 3.67 -15.88 33.31
C LEU A 839 2.57 -16.72 33.99
N PHE A 840 2.54 -18.02 33.71
CA PHE A 840 1.54 -18.94 34.23
C PHE A 840 1.81 -19.37 35.70
N SER A 841 2.94 -18.96 36.29
CA SER A 841 3.20 -19.11 37.74
C SER A 841 2.63 -17.97 38.59
N LEU A 842 2.27 -16.83 37.98
CA LEU A 842 1.78 -15.63 38.65
C LEU A 842 0.29 -15.73 39.05
N THR A 843 -0.05 -16.71 39.89
CA THR A 843 -1.43 -17.01 40.32
C THR A 843 -1.85 -16.31 41.62
N SER A 844 -1.00 -15.45 42.18
CA SER A 844 -1.31 -14.63 43.36
C SER A 844 -1.44 -13.16 42.98
N ALA A 845 -2.07 -12.36 43.85
CA ALA A 845 -2.09 -10.91 43.72
C ALA A 845 -0.68 -10.32 43.97
N PRO A 846 -0.30 -9.22 43.29
CA PRO A 846 1.00 -8.59 43.47
C PRO A 846 1.08 -7.83 44.81
N SER A 847 2.28 -7.70 45.38
CA SER A 847 2.49 -6.95 46.63
C SER A 847 2.41 -5.43 46.40
N VAL A 848 1.92 -4.68 47.38
CA VAL A 848 1.74 -3.22 47.32
C VAL A 848 3.05 -2.46 47.00
N SER A 849 4.21 -3.02 47.36
CA SER A 849 5.53 -2.43 47.07
C SER A 849 5.95 -2.51 45.59
N THR A 850 5.21 -3.23 44.75
CA THR A 850 5.45 -3.31 43.29
C THR A 850 4.69 -2.25 42.49
N PHE A 851 3.76 -1.53 43.12
CA PHE A 851 3.03 -0.42 42.49
C PHE A 851 3.90 0.86 42.53
N ARG A 852 4.40 1.31 41.36
CA ARG A 852 5.35 2.45 41.28
C ARG A 852 4.85 3.69 40.55
N ILE A 853 3.73 3.61 39.84
CA ILE A 853 3.06 4.80 39.33
C ILE A 853 2.37 5.46 40.53
N ALA A 854 2.34 6.79 40.60
CA ALA A 854 1.81 7.58 41.72
C ALA A 854 0.62 6.91 42.42
N ALA A 855 0.70 6.79 43.76
CA ALA A 855 -0.24 6.18 44.71
C ALA A 855 -1.43 5.42 44.09
N PRO A 856 -1.61 4.10 44.36
CA PRO A 856 -2.72 3.35 43.81
C PRO A 856 -4.03 4.09 44.12
N PRO A 857 -4.90 4.33 43.12
CA PRO A 857 -6.11 5.08 43.36
C PRO A 857 -6.88 4.41 44.50
N PRO A 858 -7.48 5.17 45.44
CA PRO A 858 -7.93 4.68 46.74
C PRO A 858 -8.99 3.55 46.69
N ASN A 859 -9.48 3.17 45.50
CA ASN A 859 -10.49 2.14 45.26
C ASN A 859 -9.99 0.98 44.34
N MET A 860 -8.68 0.81 44.13
CA MET A 860 -8.19 -0.27 43.28
C MET A 860 -8.38 -1.64 43.95
N ASN A 861 -9.18 -2.53 43.34
CA ASN A 861 -9.37 -3.90 43.84
C ASN A 861 -8.08 -4.72 43.68
N MET A 862 -7.24 -4.72 44.72
CA MET A 862 -5.91 -5.36 44.72
C MET A 862 -5.93 -6.87 45.01
N GLU A 863 -7.12 -7.50 45.06
CA GLU A 863 -7.26 -8.91 45.46
C GLU A 863 -7.25 -9.90 44.28
N VAL A 864 -7.22 -9.42 43.03
CA VAL A 864 -7.31 -10.31 41.84
C VAL A 864 -5.93 -10.82 41.41
N PRO A 865 -5.75 -12.14 41.20
CA PRO A 865 -4.51 -12.74 40.70
C PRO A 865 -4.00 -12.13 39.40
N VAL A 866 -2.67 -12.02 39.27
CA VAL A 866 -2.01 -11.43 38.09
C VAL A 866 -2.42 -12.10 36.79
N LEU A 867 -2.26 -13.43 36.72
CA LEU A 867 -2.60 -14.21 35.53
C LEU A 867 -4.07 -14.06 35.13
N GLN A 868 -4.99 -14.08 36.11
CA GLN A 868 -6.42 -14.01 35.84
C GLN A 868 -6.82 -12.66 35.24
N THR A 869 -6.29 -11.56 35.76
CA THR A 869 -6.54 -10.23 35.18
C THR A 869 -6.03 -10.11 33.75
N ILE A 870 -4.82 -10.64 33.47
CA ILE A 870 -4.25 -10.62 32.13
C ILE A 870 -5.14 -11.41 31.15
N LEU A 871 -5.51 -12.64 31.48
CA LEU A 871 -6.32 -13.49 30.60
C LEU A 871 -7.74 -12.93 30.39
N ASN A 872 -8.34 -12.34 31.43
CA ASN A 872 -9.63 -11.63 31.32
C ASN A 872 -9.51 -10.43 30.38
N PHE A 873 -8.47 -9.62 30.50
CA PHE A 873 -8.26 -8.46 29.62
C PHE A 873 -8.11 -8.88 28.16
N VAL A 874 -7.23 -9.86 27.88
CA VAL A 874 -7.01 -10.38 26.53
C VAL A 874 -8.30 -10.97 25.93
N SER A 875 -9.09 -11.69 26.74
CA SER A 875 -10.40 -12.21 26.30
C SER A 875 -11.40 -11.09 25.98
N ASN A 876 -11.45 -10.05 26.81
CA ASN A 876 -12.30 -8.89 26.55
C ASN A 876 -11.88 -8.15 25.27
N ALA A 877 -10.57 -7.98 25.04
CA ALA A 877 -10.04 -7.40 23.80
C ALA A 877 -10.42 -8.21 22.55
N LEU A 878 -10.40 -9.54 22.63
CA LEU A 878 -10.86 -10.43 21.55
C LEU A 878 -12.36 -10.24 21.22
N SER A 879 -13.16 -9.85 22.22
CA SER A 879 -14.59 -9.55 22.07
C SER A 879 -14.88 -8.10 21.64
N GLY A 880 -13.85 -7.24 21.59
CA GLY A 880 -13.98 -5.82 21.25
C GLY A 880 -14.32 -5.56 19.78
N ARG A 881 -14.53 -4.28 19.45
CA ARG A 881 -14.72 -3.81 18.07
C ARG A 881 -13.47 -3.18 17.46
N GLU A 882 -12.48 -2.88 18.29
CA GLU A 882 -11.22 -2.25 17.88
C GLU A 882 -10.29 -3.29 17.23
N PRO A 883 -9.84 -3.10 15.98
CA PRO A 883 -9.13 -4.14 15.23
C PRO A 883 -7.75 -4.45 15.80
N LEU A 884 -7.01 -3.46 16.32
CA LEU A 884 -5.63 -3.66 16.80
C LEU A 884 -5.57 -4.57 18.05
N PRO A 885 -6.23 -4.24 19.18
CA PRO A 885 -6.27 -5.15 20.34
C PRO A 885 -6.88 -6.51 20.02
N LEU A 886 -7.91 -6.57 19.16
CA LEU A 886 -8.56 -7.82 18.78
C LEU A 886 -7.59 -8.76 18.05
N ARG A 887 -6.86 -8.26 17.06
CA ARG A 887 -5.90 -9.05 16.28
C ARG A 887 -4.75 -9.54 17.16
N SER A 888 -4.24 -8.69 18.04
CA SER A 888 -3.20 -9.07 19.01
C SER A 888 -3.70 -10.07 20.05
N ALA A 889 -4.93 -9.94 20.53
CA ALA A 889 -5.57 -10.92 21.40
C ALA A 889 -5.74 -12.28 20.70
N ALA A 890 -6.11 -12.28 19.43
CA ALA A 890 -6.22 -13.50 18.63
C ALA A 890 -4.85 -14.20 18.51
N GLN A 891 -3.79 -13.44 18.21
CA GLN A 891 -2.42 -13.97 18.15
C GLN A 891 -1.94 -14.51 19.51
N PHE A 892 -2.24 -13.81 20.61
CA PHE A 892 -1.94 -14.27 21.96
C PHE A 892 -2.58 -15.64 22.23
N TRP A 893 -3.88 -15.78 21.97
CA TRP A 893 -4.60 -17.04 22.19
C TRP A 893 -4.12 -18.16 21.27
N VAL A 894 -3.81 -17.87 20.01
CA VAL A 894 -3.14 -18.84 19.13
C VAL A 894 -1.82 -19.29 19.76
N GLY A 895 -0.99 -18.36 20.23
CA GLY A 895 0.27 -18.66 20.92
C GLY A 895 0.08 -19.58 22.12
N VAL A 896 -0.83 -19.23 23.04
CA VAL A 896 -1.15 -20.02 24.23
C VAL A 896 -1.65 -21.43 23.87
N LEU A 897 -2.58 -21.54 22.92
CA LEU A 897 -3.15 -22.82 22.49
C LEU A 897 -2.13 -23.72 21.78
N THR A 898 -1.02 -23.17 21.28
CA THR A 898 0.07 -23.92 20.62
C THR A 898 1.22 -24.30 21.54
N LEU A 899 1.20 -23.87 22.82
CA LEU A 899 2.28 -24.19 23.76
C LEU A 899 2.42 -25.72 23.97
N PRO A 900 3.63 -26.28 24.11
CA PRO A 900 3.84 -27.72 24.31
C PRO A 900 3.12 -28.31 25.54
N SER A 901 2.87 -27.46 26.56
CA SER A 901 2.18 -27.82 27.80
C SER A 901 0.65 -27.69 27.72
N ALA A 902 0.10 -27.24 26.59
CA ALA A 902 -1.32 -26.92 26.46
C ALA A 902 -2.25 -28.14 26.66
N THR A 903 -1.79 -29.34 26.30
CA THR A 903 -2.56 -30.59 26.42
C THR A 903 -2.19 -31.43 27.64
N ASN A 904 -1.21 -31.00 28.44
CA ASN A 904 -0.70 -31.74 29.59
C ASN A 904 -1.48 -31.37 30.86
N SER A 905 -2.35 -32.26 31.36
CA SER A 905 -3.34 -32.01 32.43
C SER A 905 -2.80 -31.55 33.79
N THR A 906 -1.49 -31.53 34.00
CA THR A 906 -0.84 -31.20 35.28
C THR A 906 -0.22 -29.81 35.33
N THR A 907 -0.22 -29.05 34.24
CA THR A 907 0.47 -27.75 34.17
C THR A 907 -0.46 -26.58 34.50
N ASN A 908 0.11 -25.45 34.94
CA ASN A 908 -0.69 -24.23 35.13
C ASN A 908 -1.26 -23.70 33.79
N VAL A 909 -0.57 -23.96 32.68
CA VAL A 909 -1.00 -23.62 31.32
C VAL A 909 -2.29 -24.36 30.96
N SER A 910 -2.33 -25.68 31.13
CA SER A 910 -3.53 -26.48 30.80
C SER A 910 -4.72 -26.09 31.67
N ARG A 911 -4.50 -25.79 32.97
CA ARG A 911 -5.56 -25.36 33.88
C ARG A 911 -6.19 -24.04 33.42
N ALA A 912 -5.37 -23.07 33.05
CA ALA A 912 -5.84 -21.79 32.52
C ALA A 912 -6.58 -21.97 31.18
N ILE A 913 -6.10 -22.82 30.27
CA ILE A 913 -6.81 -23.09 29.02
C ILE A 913 -8.18 -23.71 29.28
N GLN A 914 -8.28 -24.71 30.14
CA GLN A 914 -9.55 -25.36 30.49
C GLN A 914 -10.56 -24.38 31.10
N GLU A 915 -10.10 -23.42 31.91
CA GLU A 915 -10.95 -22.40 32.52
C GLU A 915 -11.54 -21.42 31.47
N TYR A 916 -10.74 -21.02 30.47
CA TYR A 916 -11.13 -20.01 29.48
C TYR A 916 -11.73 -20.57 28.18
N LEU A 917 -11.56 -21.87 27.89
CA LEU A 917 -12.05 -22.52 26.67
C LEU A 917 -13.55 -22.30 26.41
N PRO A 918 -14.46 -22.37 27.41
CA PRO A 918 -15.88 -22.09 27.19
C PRO A 918 -16.13 -20.63 26.78
N SER A 919 -15.47 -19.68 27.45
CA SER A 919 -15.63 -18.24 27.19
C SER A 919 -15.09 -17.85 25.81
N LEU A 920 -13.92 -18.39 25.42
CA LEU A 920 -13.34 -18.17 24.09
C LEU A 920 -14.24 -18.73 22.98
N SER A 921 -14.80 -19.93 23.18
CA SER A 921 -15.75 -20.52 22.22
C SER A 921 -16.98 -19.63 22.04
N HIS A 922 -17.47 -19.03 23.12
CA HIS A 922 -18.59 -18.09 23.07
C HIS A 922 -18.25 -16.81 22.33
N ILE A 923 -17.11 -16.18 22.66
CA ILE A 923 -16.62 -14.97 21.99
C ILE A 923 -16.48 -15.20 20.48
N LEU A 924 -15.83 -16.30 20.07
CA LEU A 924 -15.62 -16.62 18.66
C LEU A 924 -16.94 -16.84 17.90
N MET A 925 -17.88 -17.59 18.48
CA MET A 925 -19.17 -17.85 17.82
C MET A 925 -20.03 -16.58 17.72
N THR A 926 -20.03 -15.72 18.74
CA THR A 926 -20.70 -14.42 18.66
C THR A 926 -20.08 -13.54 17.57
N GLN A 927 -18.74 -13.46 17.53
CA GLN A 927 -18.02 -12.65 16.55
C GLN A 927 -18.21 -13.14 15.10
N LEU A 928 -18.08 -14.44 14.87
CA LEU A 928 -18.20 -15.04 13.55
C LEU A 928 -19.66 -15.16 13.07
N SER A 929 -20.64 -15.05 13.97
CA SER A 929 -22.07 -14.93 13.60
C SER A 929 -22.45 -13.51 13.15
N GLY A 930 -21.47 -12.65 12.90
CA GLY A 930 -21.66 -11.38 12.21
C GLY A 930 -21.15 -10.18 12.97
N THR A 931 -20.81 -10.21 14.26
CA THR A 931 -20.47 -8.96 14.98
C THR A 931 -19.11 -8.38 14.60
N CYS A 932 -18.17 -9.18 14.10
CA CYS A 932 -16.86 -8.71 13.64
C CYS A 932 -16.91 -8.10 12.23
N ALA A 933 -15.90 -7.28 11.88
CA ALA A 933 -15.67 -6.81 10.52
C ALA A 933 -15.12 -7.94 9.63
N ARG A 934 -15.38 -7.87 8.32
CA ARG A 934 -14.95 -8.88 7.34
C ARG A 934 -13.43 -9.12 7.35
N SER A 935 -12.65 -8.06 7.55
CA SER A 935 -11.18 -8.12 7.65
C SER A 935 -10.66 -8.95 8.83
N ASP A 936 -11.43 -9.07 9.91
CA ASP A 936 -10.99 -9.71 11.16
C ASP A 936 -11.35 -11.20 11.23
N ILE A 937 -12.19 -11.68 10.31
CA ILE A 937 -12.59 -13.09 10.19
C ILE A 937 -11.36 -14.00 10.14
N ASN A 938 -10.33 -13.62 9.39
CA ASN A 938 -9.12 -14.42 9.23
C ASN A 938 -8.42 -14.66 10.58
N HIS A 939 -8.33 -13.64 11.44
CA HIS A 939 -7.61 -13.70 12.71
C HIS A 939 -8.38 -14.52 13.75
N LEU A 940 -9.70 -14.30 13.85
CA LEU A 940 -10.57 -15.08 14.73
C LEU A 940 -10.66 -16.55 14.29
N CYS A 941 -10.62 -16.80 12.98
CA CYS A 941 -10.62 -18.15 12.44
C CYS A 941 -9.36 -18.92 12.85
N GLU A 942 -8.18 -18.29 12.95
CA GLU A 942 -6.97 -18.98 13.43
C GLU A 942 -7.12 -19.49 14.87
N VAL A 943 -7.72 -18.71 15.77
CA VAL A 943 -8.01 -19.16 17.14
C VAL A 943 -8.97 -20.36 17.12
N LEU A 944 -10.04 -20.27 16.31
CA LEU A 944 -11.01 -21.36 16.14
C LEU A 944 -10.37 -22.65 15.60
N LYS A 945 -9.49 -22.53 14.59
CA LYS A 945 -8.74 -23.67 14.04
C LYS A 945 -7.91 -24.36 15.12
N LYS A 946 -7.21 -23.60 15.98
CA LYS A 946 -6.41 -24.16 17.08
C LYS A 946 -7.28 -24.84 18.13
N ILE A 947 -8.43 -24.27 18.50
CA ILE A 947 -9.38 -24.91 19.43
C ILE A 947 -9.86 -26.26 18.86
N ILE A 948 -10.29 -26.28 17.59
CA ILE A 948 -10.79 -27.50 16.94
C ILE A 948 -9.69 -28.55 16.82
N PHE A 949 -8.47 -28.14 16.43
CA PHE A 949 -7.38 -29.07 16.20
C PHE A 949 -6.83 -29.68 17.50
N ASN A 950 -6.60 -28.85 18.53
CA ASN A 950 -5.95 -29.28 19.79
C ASN A 950 -6.94 -29.82 20.84
N PHE A 951 -8.22 -29.41 20.81
CA PHE A 951 -9.22 -29.74 21.85
C PHE A 951 -10.48 -30.42 21.26
N GLN A 952 -10.30 -31.36 20.32
CA GLN A 952 -11.38 -31.99 19.54
C GLN A 952 -12.57 -32.51 20.37
N GLY A 953 -12.31 -33.07 21.57
CA GLY A 953 -13.35 -33.61 22.45
C GLY A 953 -14.21 -32.54 23.13
N GLU A 954 -13.60 -31.45 23.59
CA GLU A 954 -14.28 -30.38 24.34
C GLU A 954 -14.83 -29.29 23.41
N ALA A 955 -14.16 -29.02 22.29
CA ALA A 955 -14.54 -28.01 21.31
C ALA A 955 -15.97 -28.21 20.78
N ARG A 956 -16.38 -29.45 20.49
CA ARG A 956 -17.73 -29.75 20.02
C ARG A 956 -18.81 -29.30 21.01
N ASN A 957 -18.60 -29.56 22.31
CA ASN A 957 -19.57 -29.24 23.34
C ASN A 957 -19.66 -27.73 23.57
N HIS A 958 -18.51 -27.04 23.64
CA HIS A 958 -18.48 -25.59 23.90
C HIS A 958 -18.94 -24.76 22.71
N LEU A 959 -18.61 -25.14 21.47
CA LEU A 959 -19.11 -24.46 20.27
C LEU A 959 -20.62 -24.67 20.08
N ALA A 960 -21.12 -25.89 20.31
CA ALA A 960 -22.55 -26.16 20.26
C ALA A 960 -23.33 -25.35 21.31
N ALA A 961 -22.83 -25.33 22.55
CA ALA A 961 -23.43 -24.54 23.63
C ALA A 961 -23.42 -23.03 23.32
N SER A 962 -22.36 -22.54 22.68
CA SER A 962 -22.21 -21.12 22.32
C SER A 962 -23.20 -20.69 21.23
N LEU A 963 -23.41 -21.53 20.21
CA LEU A 963 -24.36 -21.26 19.12
C LEU A 963 -25.83 -21.32 19.58
N ALA A 964 -26.13 -22.03 20.67
CA ALA A 964 -27.49 -22.16 21.22
C ALA A 964 -27.98 -20.90 21.98
N GLY A 965 -27.07 -20.00 22.39
CA GLY A 965 -27.36 -18.73 23.08
C GLY A 965 -27.87 -18.84 24.53
N PRO A 966 -27.82 -17.75 25.33
CA PRO A 966 -28.20 -17.75 26.75
C PRO A 966 -29.72 -17.86 27.03
N ASN A 967 -30.57 -17.66 26.02
CA ASN A 967 -32.04 -17.73 26.16
C ASN A 967 -32.62 -19.15 26.04
N ASN A 968 -31.78 -20.19 25.99
CA ASN A 968 -32.20 -21.56 25.73
C ASN A 968 -32.21 -22.46 26.98
N THR A 969 -32.67 -21.94 28.12
CA THR A 969 -32.98 -22.78 29.30
C THR A 969 -34.30 -23.54 29.15
N ALA A 970 -34.97 -23.48 27.99
CA ALA A 970 -36.15 -24.26 27.66
C ALA A 970 -36.17 -24.73 26.19
N GLY A 971 -35.32 -25.71 25.85
CA GLY A 971 -35.61 -26.68 24.78
C GLY A 971 -35.62 -26.22 23.31
N GLY A 972 -35.04 -25.08 22.94
CA GLY A 972 -34.80 -24.73 21.53
C GLY A 972 -33.48 -25.32 21.03
N GLY A 973 -33.52 -26.25 20.08
CA GLY A 973 -32.33 -26.78 19.42
C GLY A 973 -31.61 -25.74 18.55
N LEU A 974 -30.40 -26.07 18.08
CA LEU A 974 -29.70 -25.32 17.04
C LEU A 974 -30.57 -25.23 15.77
N SER A 975 -30.52 -24.11 15.05
CA SER A 975 -31.15 -24.05 13.72
C SER A 975 -30.45 -25.04 12.77
N LYS A 976 -31.18 -25.55 11.75
CA LYS A 976 -30.60 -26.47 10.75
C LYS A 976 -29.35 -25.91 10.07
N GLU A 977 -29.27 -24.59 9.91
CA GLU A 977 -28.12 -23.90 9.33
C GLU A 977 -26.93 -23.86 10.29
N GLN A 978 -27.16 -23.61 11.59
CA GLN A 978 -26.12 -23.66 12.62
C GLN A 978 -25.59 -25.08 12.86
N GLU A 979 -26.46 -26.10 12.82
CA GLU A 979 -26.04 -27.51 12.89
C GLU A 979 -25.16 -27.89 11.69
N ARG A 980 -25.56 -27.47 10.49
CA ARG A 980 -24.78 -27.69 9.26
C ARG A 980 -23.43 -26.98 9.32
N PHE A 981 -23.41 -25.71 9.74
CA PHE A 981 -22.19 -24.95 9.92
C PHE A 981 -21.25 -25.62 10.92
N LEU A 982 -21.73 -26.00 12.11
CA LEU A 982 -20.93 -26.67 13.14
C LEU A 982 -20.35 -28.00 12.63
N ALA A 983 -21.15 -28.80 11.91
CA ALA A 983 -20.69 -30.06 11.33
C ALA A 983 -19.60 -29.83 10.27
N MET A 984 -19.75 -28.82 9.41
CA MET A 984 -18.76 -28.48 8.37
C MET A 984 -17.46 -27.96 8.97
N VAL A 985 -17.54 -27.08 9.98
CA VAL A 985 -16.37 -26.51 10.66
C VAL A 985 -15.59 -27.57 11.43
N LEU A 986 -16.26 -28.46 12.18
CA LEU A 986 -15.62 -29.59 12.86
C LEU A 986 -15.05 -30.61 11.87
N GLY A 987 -15.76 -30.86 10.76
CA GLY A 987 -15.31 -31.75 9.69
C GLY A 987 -14.05 -31.27 8.98
N ALA A 988 -13.86 -29.95 8.86
CA ALA A 988 -12.66 -29.34 8.29
C ALA A 988 -11.41 -29.46 9.19
N ARG A 989 -11.57 -29.83 10.48
CA ARG A 989 -10.48 -30.08 11.45
C ARG A 989 -9.42 -28.98 11.54
N GLY A 990 -9.79 -27.73 11.29
CA GLY A 990 -8.87 -26.59 11.30
C GLY A 990 -8.01 -26.43 10.04
N GLY A 991 -8.34 -27.09 8.93
CA GLY A 991 -7.65 -26.95 7.64
C GLY A 991 -7.98 -25.65 6.88
N SER A 992 -7.46 -25.51 5.65
CA SER A 992 -7.68 -24.33 4.80
C SER A 992 -9.17 -24.07 4.50
N ALA A 993 -9.97 -25.12 4.37
CA ALA A 993 -11.40 -25.04 4.13
C ALA A 993 -12.19 -24.38 5.28
N THR A 994 -11.70 -24.40 6.53
CA THR A 994 -12.39 -23.81 7.69
C THR A 994 -12.67 -22.32 7.48
N GLN A 995 -11.75 -21.60 6.84
CA GLN A 995 -11.86 -20.17 6.62
C GLN A 995 -12.98 -19.82 5.64
N GLU A 996 -13.10 -20.58 4.56
CA GLU A 996 -14.15 -20.36 3.56
C GLU A 996 -15.53 -20.69 4.12
N ILE A 997 -15.65 -21.79 4.88
CA ILE A 997 -16.89 -22.17 5.57
C ILE A 997 -17.35 -21.05 6.53
N VAL A 998 -16.43 -20.47 7.28
CA VAL A 998 -16.71 -19.35 8.19
C VAL A 998 -17.12 -18.08 7.45
N ARG A 999 -16.47 -17.75 6.32
CA ARG A 999 -16.87 -16.59 5.50
C ARG A 999 -18.27 -16.76 4.92
N THR A 1000 -18.58 -17.93 4.36
CA THR A 1000 -19.91 -18.21 3.83
C THR A 1000 -20.97 -18.07 4.93
N TYR A 1001 -20.70 -18.61 6.13
CA TYR A 1001 -21.60 -18.47 7.28
C TYR A 1001 -21.77 -17.01 7.71
N TRP A 1002 -20.69 -16.24 7.82
CA TRP A 1002 -20.73 -14.82 8.17
C TRP A 1002 -21.55 -14.00 7.16
N ILE A 1003 -21.40 -14.26 5.85
CA ILE A 1003 -22.19 -13.62 4.78
C ILE A 1003 -23.67 -13.93 4.96
N ASN A 1004 -24.01 -15.20 5.24
CA ASN A 1004 -25.39 -15.61 5.48
C ASN A 1004 -26.01 -14.90 6.70
N CYS A 1005 -25.22 -14.63 7.75
CA CYS A 1005 -25.69 -13.90 8.92
C CYS A 1005 -25.88 -12.38 8.70
N ARG A 1006 -25.12 -11.75 7.79
CA ARG A 1006 -25.15 -10.28 7.53
C ARG A 1006 -26.00 -9.86 6.32
N GLY A 1007 -26.22 -10.76 5.35
CA GLY A 1007 -26.98 -10.51 4.11
C GLY A 1007 -26.11 -10.26 2.87
N ALA A 1008 -26.66 -10.56 1.68
CA ALA A 1008 -25.93 -10.58 0.39
C ALA A 1008 -25.32 -9.23 -0.06
N GLY A 1009 -25.74 -8.11 0.52
CA GLY A 1009 -25.17 -6.78 0.24
C GLY A 1009 -23.72 -6.61 0.72
N PHE A 1010 -23.22 -7.48 1.60
CA PHE A 1010 -21.83 -7.47 2.11
C PHE A 1010 -20.90 -8.45 1.37
N ALA A 1011 -21.38 -9.11 0.32
CA ALA A 1011 -20.54 -9.91 -0.57
C ALA A 1011 -19.52 -9.05 -1.34
N TYR A 1012 -19.81 -7.75 -1.51
CA TYR A 1012 -19.13 -6.84 -2.43
C TYR A 1012 -18.20 -5.87 -1.69
N GLN A 1013 -16.91 -6.16 -1.80
CA GLN A 1013 -15.72 -5.29 -1.73
C GLN A 1013 -14.56 -6.23 -1.40
N GLY A 1014 -13.99 -6.80 -2.45
CA GLY A 1014 -12.69 -7.46 -2.47
C GLY A 1014 -11.79 -6.62 -3.36
#